data_AF-A0A067CDV3-F1
#
_entry.id   AF-A0A067CDV3-F1
#
_cell.length_a   1.000
_cell.length_b   1.000
_cell.length_c   1.000
_cell.angle_alpha   90.00
_cell.angle_beta   90.00
_cell.angle_gamma   90.00
#
_symmetry.space_group_name_H-M   'P 1'
#
loop_
_entity.id
_entity.type
_entity.pdbx_description
1 polymer ?
#
loop_
_entity_poly.entity_id
_entity_poly.type
_entity_poly.pdbx_seq_one_letter_code
_entity_poly.pdbx_strand_id
1 'polypeptide(L)'
;MAATFASTVLGQPTIAAMVFELQFGMYEDVRSAFRACDELVEFNNTGAQYKFDVMFAKTFTSSDTAWERPGPFHGHLYGLHCRQRDHRLPLHMAIAAGSMHLTKRMLGCRPDLASNDAILVALSKNRLEIAEWLLDHRAMQPKLYQRTDLNEHDHRLRCVYNALDSILPVVLTRDDTKGLELLQRFGPCPDGMDHGALRRAAYIATRENLTLALDVFPWFHDPHLMDDIAGRGFLSLVQSLHERHFECSTYAMDNAAASGHLEVVRFLQVHRTEGCTASALNSAICHGQLDVVRFLLKHRTEVASPYSLESAAGRGHLDVVQYLHSLGTFACTALAIEDAAEAGHLEVVKFLLAHRNEGCRRDRVVAKALEGGSLRVAEYLMSLGYPLVTSGILWSEGCDVFRKPDMVGVLRLLVAHGEPWDEFWLLEACDCNNVALVQFIHANSDAMCHPENLARAIENEAWAIVDYLLAHCTVDISDESLQAALRGGRVDLATRLLERQPELGRNGSLLLNALKGQHVEVMRYLLAAGIGNPAECLVDVVGRRNYVTASKLLLPYCMDPTNPLQNMIFLLRVIALPDRRRKTTLQVIAPELTYQGKVLSLSVQLAPSVALRATTLFEADEVVDWALALVVGHLWGTDETVSTEDLTKWTAMVENTELKSQLTRLLAGKRKLSSEDQG
;
A
#
# COMPACT_ATOMS: atom_id res chain seq x y z
N MET A 1 -59.78 -19.32 8.33
CA MET A 1 -58.47 -19.06 7.70
C MET A 1 -58.16 -17.59 7.91
N ALA A 2 -57.11 -17.28 8.66
CA ALA A 2 -56.72 -15.89 8.88
C ALA A 2 -56.21 -15.28 7.57
N ALA A 3 -56.71 -14.10 7.20
CA ALA A 3 -56.25 -13.39 6.02
C ALA A 3 -54.78 -12.99 6.21
N THR A 4 -53.88 -13.62 5.45
CA THR A 4 -52.46 -13.28 5.41
C THR A 4 -52.22 -12.21 4.36
N PHE A 5 -51.17 -11.39 4.54
CA PHE A 5 -50.74 -10.38 3.56
C PHE A 5 -50.71 -10.94 2.12
N ALA A 6 -50.20 -12.15 1.95
CA ALA A 6 -50.19 -12.85 0.65
C ALA A 6 -51.59 -13.12 0.10
N SER A 7 -52.54 -13.57 0.94
CA SER A 7 -53.91 -13.86 0.52
C SER A 7 -54.73 -12.61 0.18
N THR A 8 -54.42 -11.47 0.80
CA THR A 8 -55.24 -10.25 0.69
C THR A 8 -54.68 -9.25 -0.32
N VAL A 9 -53.36 -9.16 -0.47
CA VAL A 9 -52.67 -8.14 -1.29
C VAL A 9 -52.22 -8.72 -2.63
N LEU A 10 -51.60 -9.91 -2.64
CA LEU A 10 -51.12 -10.56 -3.88
C LEU A 10 -52.22 -11.32 -4.63
N GLY A 11 -53.35 -11.58 -3.99
CA GLY A 11 -54.53 -12.21 -4.62
C GLY A 11 -55.35 -11.27 -5.49
N GLN A 12 -55.11 -9.95 -5.44
CA GLN A 12 -55.80 -8.97 -6.28
C GLN A 12 -54.90 -8.57 -7.46
N PRO A 13 -55.28 -8.86 -8.72
CA PRO A 13 -54.40 -8.66 -9.88
C PRO A 13 -53.90 -7.22 -10.05
N THR A 14 -54.73 -6.22 -9.72
CA THR A 14 -54.38 -4.80 -9.82
C THR A 14 -53.42 -4.35 -8.72
N ILE A 15 -53.61 -4.81 -7.48
CA ILE A 15 -52.68 -4.52 -6.38
C ILE A 15 -51.40 -5.32 -6.54
N ALA A 16 -51.48 -6.57 -6.96
CA ALA A 16 -50.31 -7.38 -7.33
C ALA A 16 -49.53 -6.71 -8.46
N ALA A 17 -50.19 -6.22 -9.52
CA ALA A 17 -49.53 -5.46 -10.58
C ALA A 17 -48.88 -4.17 -10.08
N MET A 18 -49.54 -3.39 -9.21
CA MET A 18 -48.94 -2.20 -8.59
C MET A 18 -47.80 -2.56 -7.64
N VAL A 19 -47.89 -3.68 -6.91
CA VAL A 19 -46.83 -4.20 -6.03
C VAL A 19 -45.68 -4.77 -6.85
N PHE A 20 -45.91 -5.31 -8.05
CA PHE A 20 -44.86 -5.74 -8.98
C PHE A 20 -44.28 -4.58 -9.80
N GLU A 21 -45.04 -3.52 -10.05
CA GLU A 21 -44.56 -2.23 -10.58
C GLU A 21 -43.74 -1.46 -9.51
N LEU A 22 -44.14 -1.54 -8.23
CA LEU A 22 -43.43 -0.92 -7.10
C LEU A 22 -42.37 -1.83 -6.47
N GLN A 23 -42.40 -3.14 -6.74
CA GLN A 23 -41.27 -4.03 -6.49
C GLN A 23 -40.22 -3.75 -7.55
N PHE A 24 -39.38 -2.77 -7.23
CA PHE A 24 -38.01 -2.65 -7.71
C PHE A 24 -37.37 -4.05 -7.78
N GLY A 25 -37.31 -4.57 -9.00
CA GLY A 25 -37.19 -6.00 -9.30
C GLY A 25 -35.76 -6.44 -9.61
N MET A 26 -35.36 -7.47 -8.88
CA MET A 26 -34.19 -8.34 -9.06
C MET A 26 -32.86 -7.73 -8.63
N TYR A 27 -32.56 -7.84 -7.33
CA TYR A 27 -31.22 -7.62 -6.77
C TYR A 27 -30.24 -8.74 -7.13
N GLU A 28 -30.65 -9.87 -7.70
CA GLU A 28 -29.77 -11.05 -7.80
C GLU A 28 -28.46 -10.79 -8.56
N ASP A 29 -28.52 -9.98 -9.62
CA ASP A 29 -27.37 -9.60 -10.43
C ASP A 29 -26.39 -8.65 -9.70
N VAL A 30 -26.89 -7.83 -8.77
CA VAL A 30 -26.08 -6.89 -7.97
C VAL A 30 -25.88 -7.33 -6.51
N ARG A 31 -26.55 -8.40 -6.06
CA ARG A 31 -26.60 -8.83 -4.65
C ARG A 31 -25.22 -9.27 -4.17
N SER A 32 -24.49 -10.01 -5.01
CA SER A 32 -23.11 -10.38 -4.74
C SER A 32 -22.23 -9.16 -4.49
N ALA A 33 -22.40 -8.09 -5.27
CA ALA A 33 -21.65 -6.85 -5.13
C ALA A 33 -21.97 -6.12 -3.81
N PHE A 34 -23.26 -5.97 -3.46
CA PHE A 34 -23.64 -5.41 -2.15
C PHE A 34 -23.12 -6.26 -0.98
N ARG A 35 -23.27 -7.58 -1.08
CA ARG A 35 -22.79 -8.52 -0.07
C ARG A 35 -21.27 -8.47 0.10
N ALA A 36 -20.53 -8.36 -1.00
CA ALA A 36 -19.08 -8.20 -0.97
C ALA A 36 -18.69 -6.90 -0.25
N CYS A 37 -19.38 -5.78 -0.50
CA CYS A 37 -19.14 -4.55 0.28
C CYS A 37 -19.42 -4.74 1.77
N ASP A 38 -20.47 -5.48 2.13
CA ASP A 38 -20.88 -5.69 3.54
C ASP A 38 -20.03 -6.68 4.32
N GLU A 39 -19.62 -7.78 3.68
CA GLU A 39 -18.90 -8.86 4.33
C GLU A 39 -17.38 -8.72 4.19
N LEU A 40 -16.89 -8.14 3.09
CA LEU A 40 -15.46 -8.15 2.72
C LEU A 40 -14.79 -6.77 2.82
N VAL A 41 -15.51 -5.73 3.28
CA VAL A 41 -14.94 -4.40 3.51
C VAL A 41 -15.12 -3.96 4.95
N GLU A 42 -14.01 -3.70 5.62
CA GLU A 42 -13.98 -3.13 6.98
C GLU A 42 -13.77 -1.62 6.92
N PHE A 43 -14.49 -0.88 7.75
CA PHE A 43 -14.21 0.53 8.01
C PHE A 43 -13.56 0.66 9.39
N ASN A 44 -12.32 1.15 9.43
CA ASN A 44 -11.59 1.41 10.66
C ASN A 44 -11.90 2.82 11.18
N ASN A 45 -12.60 2.91 12.32
CA ASN A 45 -12.99 4.19 12.93
C ASN A 45 -11.79 5.02 13.40
N THR A 46 -10.71 4.40 13.90
CA THR A 46 -9.55 5.16 14.43
C THR A 46 -8.70 5.74 13.30
N GLY A 47 -8.62 5.04 12.17
CA GLY A 47 -7.85 5.47 11.00
C GLY A 47 -8.67 6.14 9.89
N ALA A 48 -10.01 6.16 9.98
CA ALA A 48 -10.91 6.65 8.93
C ALA A 48 -10.61 6.01 7.55
N GLN A 49 -10.35 4.70 7.53
CA GLN A 49 -9.91 3.95 6.34
C GLN A 49 -10.80 2.74 6.06
N TYR A 50 -11.05 2.49 4.78
CA TYR A 50 -11.64 1.27 4.26
C TYR A 50 -10.54 0.24 3.98
N LYS A 51 -10.72 -0.99 4.44
CA LYS A 51 -9.83 -2.13 4.22
C LYS A 51 -10.60 -3.27 3.54
N PHE A 52 -9.99 -3.85 2.51
CA PHE A 52 -10.63 -4.84 1.64
C PHE A 52 -10.01 -6.21 1.85
N ASP A 53 -10.84 -7.23 1.99
CA ASP A 53 -10.41 -8.63 1.93
C ASP A 53 -9.80 -8.95 0.55
N VAL A 54 -8.88 -9.90 0.50
CA VAL A 54 -8.22 -10.35 -0.75
C VAL A 54 -9.25 -10.84 -1.78
N MET A 55 -10.34 -11.45 -1.32
CA MET A 55 -11.40 -11.99 -2.18
C MET A 55 -12.39 -10.94 -2.70
N PHE A 56 -12.27 -9.68 -2.27
CA PHE A 56 -13.26 -8.64 -2.60
C PHE A 56 -13.41 -8.42 -4.11
N ALA A 57 -12.32 -8.18 -4.84
CA ALA A 57 -12.36 -7.90 -6.27
C ALA A 57 -13.04 -9.03 -7.06
N LYS A 58 -12.65 -10.28 -6.77
CA LYS A 58 -13.21 -11.50 -7.40
C LYS A 58 -14.70 -11.69 -7.11
N THR A 59 -15.16 -11.29 -5.93
CA THR A 59 -16.57 -11.46 -5.52
C THR A 59 -17.44 -10.29 -6.00
N PHE A 60 -16.87 -9.09 -6.11
CA PHE A 60 -17.59 -7.86 -6.41
C PHE A 60 -17.90 -7.71 -7.91
N THR A 61 -16.95 -8.05 -8.80
CA THR A 61 -17.16 -8.08 -10.25
C THR A 61 -17.03 -9.52 -10.75
N SER A 62 -18.12 -10.10 -11.26
CA SER A 62 -18.16 -11.45 -11.83
C SER A 62 -17.46 -11.58 -13.20
N SER A 63 -17.07 -10.44 -13.81
CA SER A 63 -16.38 -10.36 -15.09
C SER A 63 -14.86 -10.38 -14.94
N ASP A 64 -14.19 -11.08 -15.85
CA ASP A 64 -12.73 -11.28 -15.99
C ASP A 64 -11.92 -9.99 -16.29
N THR A 65 -12.52 -8.83 -16.05
CA THR A 65 -11.82 -7.55 -16.08
C THR A 65 -10.78 -7.55 -14.96
N ALA A 66 -9.52 -7.31 -15.31
CA ALA A 66 -8.40 -7.12 -14.39
C ALA A 66 -8.60 -5.86 -13.52
N TRP A 67 -9.58 -5.88 -12.63
CA TRP A 67 -9.76 -4.87 -11.61
C TRP A 67 -8.87 -5.24 -10.43
N GLU A 68 -7.76 -4.53 -10.30
CA GLU A 68 -6.90 -4.66 -9.13
C GLU A 68 -7.66 -4.24 -7.88
N ARG A 69 -7.59 -5.09 -6.85
CA ARG A 69 -8.21 -4.82 -5.55
C ARG A 69 -7.76 -3.44 -5.05
N PRO A 70 -8.69 -2.56 -4.61
CA PRO A 70 -8.29 -1.32 -3.98
C PRO A 70 -7.45 -1.59 -2.73
N GLY A 71 -6.28 -0.95 -2.64
CA GLY A 71 -5.53 -0.88 -1.38
C GLY A 71 -6.33 -0.15 -0.29
N PRO A 72 -5.89 -0.20 0.98
CA PRO A 72 -6.52 0.57 2.03
C PRO A 72 -6.59 2.05 1.67
N PHE A 73 -7.77 2.68 1.79
CA PHE A 73 -7.95 4.07 1.39
C PHE A 73 -8.86 4.83 2.37
N HIS A 74 -8.75 6.16 2.35
CA HIS A 74 -9.65 7.03 3.09
C HIS A 74 -10.91 7.36 2.29
N GLY A 75 -12.07 7.38 2.96
CA GLY A 75 -13.38 7.53 2.30
C GLY A 75 -13.48 8.70 1.31
N HIS A 76 -12.86 9.85 1.63
CA HIS A 76 -12.88 11.04 0.76
C HIS A 76 -12.31 10.80 -0.64
N LEU A 77 -11.31 9.92 -0.80
CA LEU A 77 -10.71 9.62 -2.12
C LEU A 77 -11.71 8.96 -3.09
N TYR A 78 -12.82 8.46 -2.56
CA TYR A 78 -13.91 7.86 -3.32
C TYR A 78 -15.22 8.60 -3.08
N GLY A 79 -15.20 9.87 -2.66
CA GLY A 79 -16.45 10.64 -2.45
C GLY A 79 -17.36 10.05 -1.37
N LEU A 80 -16.80 9.30 -0.42
CA LEU A 80 -17.50 8.68 0.70
C LEU A 80 -17.24 9.45 2.00
N HIS A 81 -18.11 9.26 2.98
CA HIS A 81 -17.96 9.85 4.31
C HIS A 81 -16.67 9.37 5.01
N CYS A 82 -15.95 10.30 5.65
CA CYS A 82 -14.63 10.03 6.24
C CYS A 82 -14.70 9.39 7.64
N ARG A 83 -15.70 9.76 8.45
CA ARG A 83 -15.77 9.39 9.88
C ARG A 83 -16.67 8.19 10.19
N GLN A 84 -17.40 7.69 9.19
CA GLN A 84 -18.31 6.57 9.35
C GLN A 84 -18.44 5.81 8.04
N ARG A 85 -18.89 4.56 8.14
CA ARG A 85 -19.19 3.73 6.98
C ARG A 85 -20.32 4.36 6.15
N ASP A 86 -20.05 4.62 4.88
CA ASP A 86 -20.99 5.24 3.95
C ASP A 86 -21.80 4.17 3.21
N HIS A 87 -23.11 4.37 3.13
CA HIS A 87 -24.04 3.45 2.46
C HIS A 87 -23.91 3.49 0.94
N ARG A 88 -23.30 4.56 0.37
CA ARG A 88 -23.04 4.72 -1.06
C ARG A 88 -21.82 3.93 -1.56
N LEU A 89 -21.07 3.29 -0.66
CA LEU A 89 -19.87 2.51 -0.96
C LEU A 89 -20.06 1.57 -2.18
N PRO A 90 -21.14 0.76 -2.29
CA PRO A 90 -21.29 -0.16 -3.42
C PRO A 90 -21.33 0.54 -4.78
N LEU A 91 -22.08 1.64 -4.90
CA LEU A 91 -22.17 2.39 -6.15
C LEU A 91 -20.82 3.03 -6.52
N HIS A 92 -20.13 3.62 -5.55
CA HIS A 92 -18.85 4.29 -5.78
C HIS A 92 -17.74 3.29 -6.14
N MET A 93 -17.78 2.07 -5.59
CA MET A 93 -16.89 0.98 -5.98
C MET A 93 -17.20 0.47 -7.39
N ALA A 94 -18.48 0.32 -7.77
CA ALA A 94 -18.86 -0.07 -9.12
C ALA A 94 -18.36 0.93 -10.17
N ILE A 95 -18.47 2.23 -9.88
CA ILE A 95 -17.92 3.31 -10.70
C ILE A 95 -16.41 3.21 -10.77
N ALA A 96 -15.70 3.12 -9.64
CA ALA A 96 -14.24 3.03 -9.63
C ALA A 96 -13.70 1.80 -10.38
N ALA A 97 -14.39 0.66 -10.25
CA ALA A 97 -14.10 -0.56 -11.00
C ALA A 97 -14.33 -0.41 -12.51
N GLY A 98 -15.04 0.63 -12.95
CA GLY A 98 -15.37 0.86 -14.35
C GLY A 98 -16.53 0.00 -14.85
N SER A 99 -17.35 -0.56 -13.95
CA SER A 99 -18.47 -1.44 -14.33
C SER A 99 -19.72 -0.64 -14.65
N MET A 100 -19.85 -0.23 -15.92
CA MET A 100 -21.05 0.45 -16.43
C MET A 100 -22.34 -0.32 -16.14
N HIS A 101 -22.30 -1.66 -16.25
CA HIS A 101 -23.45 -2.51 -15.97
C HIS A 101 -23.89 -2.41 -14.50
N LEU A 102 -22.96 -2.60 -13.56
CA LEU A 102 -23.27 -2.51 -12.12
C LEU A 102 -23.73 -1.09 -11.76
N THR A 103 -23.08 -0.03 -12.29
CA THR A 103 -23.50 1.34 -12.02
C THR A 103 -24.95 1.60 -12.46
N LYS A 104 -25.32 1.22 -13.68
CA LYS A 104 -26.70 1.36 -14.20
C LYS A 104 -27.70 0.56 -13.38
N ARG A 105 -27.38 -0.71 -13.07
CA ARG A 105 -28.27 -1.59 -12.31
C ARG A 105 -28.43 -1.13 -10.86
N MET A 106 -27.35 -0.75 -10.18
CA MET A 106 -27.40 -0.24 -8.81
C MET A 106 -28.21 1.05 -8.71
N LEU A 107 -28.04 2.01 -9.63
CA LEU A 107 -28.84 3.24 -9.64
C LEU A 107 -30.30 3.00 -10.04
N GLY A 108 -30.54 2.03 -10.92
CA GLY A 108 -31.88 1.58 -11.28
C GLY A 108 -32.59 0.89 -10.13
N CYS A 109 -31.88 0.17 -9.26
CA CYS A 109 -32.45 -0.52 -8.10
C CYS A 109 -32.53 0.34 -6.84
N ARG A 110 -31.54 1.22 -6.64
CA ARG A 110 -31.35 2.08 -5.47
C ARG A 110 -30.99 3.51 -5.90
N PRO A 111 -31.97 4.28 -6.41
CA PRO A 111 -31.74 5.68 -6.81
C PRO A 111 -31.29 6.58 -5.65
N ASP A 112 -31.48 6.13 -4.41
CA ASP A 112 -31.03 6.82 -3.21
C ASP A 112 -29.51 6.86 -3.03
N LEU A 113 -28.77 5.96 -3.69
CA LEU A 113 -27.30 5.97 -3.67
C LEU A 113 -26.70 7.06 -4.59
N ALA A 114 -27.51 7.63 -5.47
CA ALA A 114 -27.10 8.71 -6.37
C ALA A 114 -26.62 9.91 -5.56
N SER A 115 -25.48 10.47 -5.95
CA SER A 115 -24.93 11.70 -5.38
C SER A 115 -24.05 12.40 -6.39
N ASN A 116 -23.83 13.70 -6.20
CA ASN A 116 -22.90 14.45 -7.04
C ASN A 116 -21.46 13.90 -6.97
N ASP A 117 -21.10 13.30 -5.82
CA ASP A 117 -19.80 12.66 -5.57
C ASP A 117 -19.56 11.45 -6.50
N ALA A 118 -20.61 10.75 -6.93
CA ALA A 118 -20.49 9.63 -7.86
C ALA A 118 -19.88 10.05 -9.20
N ILE A 119 -20.22 11.25 -9.69
CA ILE A 119 -19.65 11.81 -10.93
C ILE A 119 -18.20 12.23 -10.73
N LEU A 120 -17.87 12.82 -9.58
CA LEU A 120 -16.51 13.19 -9.21
C LEU A 120 -15.59 11.96 -9.14
N VAL A 121 -16.07 10.85 -8.58
CA VAL A 121 -15.35 9.57 -8.56
C VAL A 121 -15.15 9.02 -9.97
N ALA A 122 -16.16 9.11 -10.83
CA ALA A 122 -16.03 8.68 -12.21
C ALA A 122 -14.93 9.47 -12.94
N LEU A 123 -14.87 10.79 -12.75
CA LEU A 123 -13.83 11.64 -13.33
C LEU A 123 -12.44 11.35 -12.72
N SER A 124 -12.33 11.23 -11.40
CA SER A 124 -11.03 10.99 -10.73
C SER A 124 -10.44 9.60 -11.01
N LYS A 125 -11.29 8.61 -11.29
CA LYS A 125 -10.87 7.25 -11.69
C LYS A 125 -10.80 7.06 -13.20
N ASN A 126 -10.88 8.15 -13.97
CA ASN A 126 -10.78 8.15 -15.42
C ASN A 126 -11.83 7.26 -16.12
N ARG A 127 -13.07 7.24 -15.59
CA ARG A 127 -14.21 6.47 -16.10
C ARG A 127 -15.17 7.37 -16.89
N LEU A 128 -14.67 7.93 -17.99
CA LEU A 128 -15.34 9.02 -18.72
C LEU A 128 -16.71 8.63 -19.29
N GLU A 129 -16.88 7.39 -19.77
CA GLU A 129 -18.19 6.91 -20.26
C GLU A 129 -19.24 6.88 -19.14
N ILE A 130 -18.83 6.44 -17.94
CA ILE A 130 -19.70 6.43 -16.76
C ILE A 130 -20.01 7.87 -16.34
N ALA A 131 -19.00 8.75 -16.32
CA ALA A 131 -19.19 10.17 -15.99
C ALA A 131 -20.17 10.86 -16.96
N GLU A 132 -20.00 10.64 -18.26
CA GLU A 132 -20.89 11.14 -19.32
C GLU A 132 -22.32 10.65 -19.14
N TRP A 133 -22.49 9.34 -18.96
CA TRP A 133 -23.80 8.75 -18.72
C TRP A 133 -24.47 9.32 -17.47
N LEU A 134 -23.74 9.46 -16.35
CA LEU A 134 -24.28 10.06 -15.12
C LEU A 134 -24.68 11.53 -15.32
N LEU A 135 -23.90 12.30 -16.09
CA LEU A 135 -24.23 13.69 -16.41
C LEU A 135 -25.51 13.79 -17.24
N ASP A 136 -25.69 12.92 -18.23
CA ASP A 136 -26.90 12.88 -19.07
C ASP A 136 -28.15 12.52 -18.26
N HIS A 137 -28.00 11.75 -17.17
CA HIS A 137 -29.11 11.27 -16.35
C HIS A 137 -29.43 12.19 -15.16
N ARG A 138 -28.69 13.30 -14.99
CA ARG A 138 -28.95 14.29 -13.92
C ARG A 138 -30.38 14.81 -13.92
N ALA A 139 -30.96 15.06 -15.11
CA ALA A 139 -32.33 15.55 -15.25
C ALA A 139 -33.38 14.58 -14.69
N MET A 140 -33.12 13.27 -14.75
CA MET A 140 -34.03 12.22 -14.28
C MET A 140 -33.75 11.79 -12.83
N GLN A 141 -32.57 12.11 -12.30
CA GLN A 141 -32.16 11.78 -10.93
C GLN A 141 -31.65 13.04 -10.19
N PRO A 142 -32.55 13.84 -9.57
CA PRO A 142 -32.18 15.10 -8.93
C PRO A 142 -31.12 14.98 -7.83
N LYS A 143 -30.98 13.80 -7.19
CA LYS A 143 -29.93 13.52 -6.20
C LYS A 143 -28.52 13.58 -6.78
N LEU A 144 -28.34 13.43 -8.10
CA LEU A 144 -27.05 13.65 -8.77
C LEU A 144 -26.62 15.13 -8.79
N TYR A 145 -27.51 16.07 -8.41
CA TYR A 145 -27.14 17.47 -8.12
C TYR A 145 -26.79 17.69 -6.64
N GLN A 146 -27.22 16.81 -5.73
CA GLN A 146 -27.01 16.99 -4.30
C GLN A 146 -25.55 16.70 -3.95
N ARG A 147 -24.86 17.73 -3.42
CA ARG A 147 -23.63 17.53 -2.66
C ARG A 147 -24.03 17.01 -1.29
N THR A 148 -23.33 15.99 -0.82
CA THR A 148 -23.52 15.48 0.53
C THR A 148 -22.89 16.47 1.49
N ASP A 149 -23.70 17.05 2.39
CA ASP A 149 -23.24 17.96 3.45
C ASP A 149 -22.19 17.28 4.33
N LEU A 150 -20.92 17.51 4.00
CA LEU A 150 -19.87 17.45 4.98
C LEU A 150 -19.92 18.79 5.68
N ASN A 151 -20.53 18.83 6.87
CA ASN A 151 -20.69 20.00 7.73
C ASN A 151 -19.82 21.20 7.27
N GLU A 152 -20.46 22.19 6.65
CA GLU A 152 -19.80 23.38 6.07
C GLU A 152 -18.94 24.17 7.07
N HIS A 153 -19.04 23.84 8.37
CA HIS A 153 -18.36 24.45 9.50
C HIS A 153 -17.05 23.73 9.91
N ASP A 154 -16.71 22.58 9.33
CA ASP A 154 -15.46 21.87 9.64
C ASP A 154 -14.38 22.21 8.60
N HIS A 155 -13.61 23.26 8.87
CA HIS A 155 -12.52 23.73 8.01
C HIS A 155 -11.50 22.64 7.62
N ARG A 156 -11.36 21.58 8.42
CA ARG A 156 -10.47 20.44 8.10
C ARG A 156 -11.05 19.51 7.03
N LEU A 157 -12.37 19.43 6.89
CA LEU A 157 -13.02 18.67 5.82
C LEU A 157 -12.97 19.43 4.49
N ARG A 158 -13.05 20.76 4.52
CA ARG A 158 -12.91 21.63 3.34
C ARG A 158 -11.56 21.44 2.63
N CYS A 159 -10.46 21.35 3.38
CA CYS A 159 -9.12 21.08 2.83
C CYS A 159 -8.94 19.64 2.30
N VAL A 160 -9.82 18.70 2.67
CA VAL A 160 -9.77 17.28 2.26
C VAL A 160 -10.76 16.99 1.12
N TYR A 161 -11.68 17.92 0.84
CA TYR A 161 -12.78 17.76 -0.12
C TYR A 161 -12.68 18.67 -1.36
N ASN A 162 -11.47 18.98 -1.81
CA ASN A 162 -11.28 19.42 -3.19
C ASN A 162 -11.18 18.21 -4.08
N ALA A 163 -12.32 17.65 -4.50
CA ALA A 163 -12.34 16.59 -5.50
C ALA A 163 -11.55 16.98 -6.77
N LEU A 164 -11.49 18.29 -7.07
CA LEU A 164 -10.71 18.85 -8.17
C LEU A 164 -9.20 18.58 -8.05
N ASP A 165 -8.62 18.56 -6.85
CA ASP A 165 -7.19 18.30 -6.66
C ASP A 165 -6.81 16.90 -7.16
N SER A 166 -7.74 15.94 -7.05
CA SER A 166 -7.58 14.59 -7.57
C SER A 166 -8.00 14.43 -9.04
N ILE A 167 -8.90 15.29 -9.53
CA ILE A 167 -9.47 15.18 -10.88
C ILE A 167 -8.60 15.92 -11.91
N LEU A 168 -8.14 17.13 -11.60
CA LEU A 168 -7.38 17.95 -12.55
C LEU A 168 -6.12 17.25 -13.06
N PRO A 169 -5.27 16.62 -12.22
CA PRO A 169 -4.14 15.82 -12.70
C PRO A 169 -4.56 14.73 -13.70
N VAL A 170 -5.67 14.04 -13.43
CA VAL A 170 -6.16 12.92 -14.26
C VAL A 170 -6.73 13.41 -15.58
N VAL A 171 -7.44 14.55 -15.56
CA VAL A 171 -8.08 15.11 -16.75
C VAL A 171 -7.08 15.85 -17.64
N LEU A 172 -6.18 16.65 -17.05
CA LEU A 172 -5.25 17.49 -17.79
C LEU A 172 -4.08 16.72 -18.43
N THR A 173 -3.71 15.55 -17.89
CA THR A 173 -2.65 14.69 -18.44
C THR A 173 -3.09 13.88 -19.67
N ARG A 174 -4.38 13.87 -19.99
CA ARG A 174 -4.90 13.11 -21.14
C ARG A 174 -4.48 13.74 -22.46
N ASP A 175 -4.40 12.89 -23.48
CA ASP A 175 -4.18 13.31 -24.87
C ASP A 175 -5.46 13.77 -25.58
N ASP A 176 -6.63 13.61 -24.95
CA ASP A 176 -7.93 14.11 -25.46
C ASP A 176 -8.58 15.15 -24.54
N THR A 177 -9.53 15.90 -25.09
CA THR A 177 -10.27 16.97 -24.41
C THR A 177 -11.52 16.48 -23.67
N LYS A 178 -11.93 15.21 -23.86
CA LYS A 178 -13.20 14.68 -23.36
C LYS A 178 -13.34 14.83 -21.84
N GLY A 179 -12.26 14.60 -21.09
CA GLY A 179 -12.27 14.78 -19.64
C GLY A 179 -12.58 16.22 -19.22
N LEU A 180 -12.02 17.21 -19.93
CA LEU A 180 -12.24 18.63 -19.68
C LEU A 180 -13.65 19.06 -20.05
N GLU A 181 -14.17 18.59 -21.20
CA GLU A 181 -15.54 18.87 -21.62
C GLU A 181 -16.56 18.34 -20.60
N LEU A 182 -16.35 17.12 -20.09
CA LEU A 182 -17.19 16.55 -19.04
C LEU A 182 -17.05 17.31 -17.72
N LEU A 183 -15.84 17.76 -17.37
CA LEU A 183 -15.62 18.60 -16.19
C LEU A 183 -16.31 19.96 -16.33
N GLN A 184 -16.27 20.57 -17.52
CA GLN A 184 -16.98 21.81 -17.82
C GLN A 184 -18.51 21.62 -17.67
N ARG A 185 -19.06 20.56 -18.26
CA ARG A 185 -20.49 20.18 -18.12
C ARG A 185 -20.87 19.90 -16.68
N PHE A 186 -19.95 19.34 -15.89
CA PHE A 186 -20.17 19.08 -14.48
C PHE A 186 -20.36 20.37 -13.67
N GLY A 187 -19.60 21.43 -14.00
CA GLY A 187 -19.67 22.74 -13.36
C GLY A 187 -19.09 22.75 -11.94
N PRO A 188 -17.78 22.48 -11.76
CA PRO A 188 -17.20 22.37 -10.43
C PRO A 188 -17.10 23.73 -9.73
N CYS A 189 -17.32 23.74 -8.42
CA CYS A 189 -17.05 24.92 -7.58
C CYS A 189 -15.61 24.81 -7.04
N PRO A 190 -14.73 25.80 -7.28
CA PRO A 190 -13.32 25.77 -6.86
C PRO A 190 -13.09 26.19 -5.39
N ASP A 191 -14.15 26.40 -4.60
CA ASP A 191 -14.06 26.92 -3.23
C ASP A 191 -13.09 26.11 -2.35
N GLY A 192 -11.96 26.73 -1.98
CA GLY A 192 -10.95 26.12 -1.13
C GLY A 192 -9.85 25.36 -1.86
N MET A 193 -9.79 25.41 -3.20
CA MET A 193 -8.73 24.79 -4.02
C MET A 193 -7.33 25.22 -3.55
N ASP A 194 -6.44 24.24 -3.40
CA ASP A 194 -5.03 24.50 -3.15
C ASP A 194 -4.36 25.00 -4.43
N HIS A 195 -3.85 26.24 -4.39
CA HIS A 195 -3.03 26.82 -5.45
C HIS A 195 -1.86 25.90 -5.84
N GLY A 196 -1.27 25.19 -4.88
CA GLY A 196 -0.26 24.18 -5.13
C GLY A 196 -0.78 22.98 -5.92
N ALA A 197 -2.01 22.53 -5.68
CA ALA A 197 -2.63 21.43 -6.43
C ALA A 197 -2.93 21.83 -7.87
N LEU A 198 -3.42 23.05 -8.09
CA LEU A 198 -3.62 23.61 -9.43
C LEU A 198 -2.30 23.66 -10.19
N ARG A 199 -1.25 24.21 -9.59
CA ARG A 199 0.10 24.30 -10.19
C ARG A 199 0.67 22.92 -10.51
N ARG A 200 0.57 21.95 -9.59
CA ARG A 200 0.98 20.55 -9.84
C ARG A 200 0.23 19.95 -11.03
N ALA A 201 -1.09 20.16 -11.11
CA ALA A 201 -1.91 19.66 -12.21
C ALA A 201 -1.55 20.31 -13.55
N ALA A 202 -1.31 21.63 -13.57
CA ALA A 202 -0.85 22.35 -14.76
C ALA A 202 0.56 21.90 -15.19
N TYR A 203 1.46 21.65 -14.24
CA TYR A 203 2.83 21.21 -14.53
C TYR A 203 2.90 19.84 -15.20
N ILE A 204 1.90 18.97 -15.04
CA ILE A 204 1.85 17.67 -15.74
C ILE A 204 0.91 17.66 -16.95
N ALA A 205 0.15 18.74 -17.17
CA ALA A 205 -0.84 18.84 -18.23
C ALA A 205 -0.25 18.74 -19.64
N THR A 206 -1.05 18.27 -20.60
CA THR A 206 -0.74 18.45 -22.03
C THR A 206 -0.98 19.91 -22.43
N ARG A 207 -0.27 20.39 -23.45
CA ARG A 207 -0.39 21.79 -23.92
C ARG A 207 -1.83 22.11 -24.32
N GLU A 208 -2.49 21.19 -25.00
CA GLU A 208 -3.86 21.35 -25.50
C GLU A 208 -4.88 21.45 -24.36
N ASN A 209 -4.85 20.51 -23.41
CA ASN A 209 -5.74 20.54 -22.27
C ASN A 209 -5.48 21.72 -21.33
N LEU A 210 -4.22 22.13 -21.17
CA LEU A 210 -3.91 23.33 -20.39
C LEU A 210 -4.43 24.62 -21.06
N THR A 211 -4.31 24.71 -22.38
CA THR A 211 -4.88 25.83 -23.16
C THR A 211 -6.39 25.88 -22.98
N LEU A 212 -7.06 24.75 -23.18
CA LEU A 212 -8.50 24.65 -23.05
C LEU A 212 -8.97 24.96 -21.62
N ALA A 213 -8.26 24.48 -20.60
CA ALA A 213 -8.60 24.75 -19.20
C ALA A 213 -8.53 26.26 -18.88
N LEU A 214 -7.51 26.96 -19.37
CA LEU A 214 -7.36 28.42 -19.20
C LEU A 214 -8.48 29.22 -19.88
N ASP A 215 -9.04 28.70 -20.97
CA ASP A 215 -10.12 29.37 -21.71
C ASP A 215 -11.51 29.07 -21.12
N VAL A 216 -11.68 27.85 -20.62
CA VAL A 216 -12.97 27.34 -20.15
C VAL A 216 -13.24 27.67 -18.67
N PHE A 217 -12.19 27.75 -17.84
CA PHE A 217 -12.33 27.91 -16.40
C PHE A 217 -11.77 29.26 -15.92
N PRO A 218 -12.62 30.27 -15.64
CA PRO A 218 -12.17 31.57 -15.15
C PRO A 218 -11.42 31.52 -13.80
N TRP A 219 -11.69 30.49 -13.00
CA TRP A 219 -11.02 30.25 -11.72
C TRP A 219 -9.66 29.56 -11.87
N PHE A 220 -9.29 29.09 -13.07
CA PHE A 220 -8.00 28.46 -13.34
C PHE A 220 -6.91 29.53 -13.47
N HIS A 221 -6.69 30.29 -12.40
CA HIS A 221 -5.76 31.41 -12.35
C HIS A 221 -4.92 31.31 -11.09
N ASP A 222 -3.60 31.27 -11.25
CA ASP A 222 -2.62 31.34 -10.17
C ASP A 222 -1.50 32.32 -10.56
N PRO A 223 -1.07 33.23 -9.65
CA PRO A 223 -0.02 34.22 -9.95
C PRO A 223 1.32 33.63 -10.42
N HIS A 224 1.63 32.38 -10.04
CA HIS A 224 2.87 31.68 -10.40
C HIS A 224 2.67 30.65 -11.52
N LEU A 225 1.48 30.57 -12.12
CA LEU A 225 1.19 29.61 -13.19
C LEU A 225 2.09 29.81 -14.41
N MET A 226 2.43 31.06 -14.74
CA MET A 226 3.37 31.36 -15.82
C MET A 226 4.77 30.81 -15.53
N ASP A 227 5.20 30.77 -14.26
CA ASP A 227 6.52 30.28 -13.86
C ASP A 227 6.65 28.77 -14.16
N ASP A 228 5.58 28.00 -13.92
CA ASP A 228 5.53 26.56 -14.20
C ASP A 228 5.45 26.27 -15.70
N ILE A 229 4.62 27.03 -16.42
CA ILE A 229 4.42 26.88 -17.88
C ILE A 229 5.71 27.23 -18.64
N ALA A 230 6.44 28.24 -18.16
CA ALA A 230 7.75 28.58 -18.71
C ALA A 230 8.74 27.43 -18.56
N GLY A 231 8.77 26.78 -17.39
CA GLY A 231 9.57 25.57 -17.12
C GLY A 231 9.21 24.36 -17.97
N ARG A 232 8.00 24.31 -18.55
CA ARG A 232 7.53 23.27 -19.49
C ARG A 232 7.82 23.59 -20.96
N GLY A 233 8.26 24.81 -21.27
CA GLY A 233 8.64 25.19 -22.63
C GLY A 233 7.47 25.51 -23.56
N PHE A 234 6.27 25.70 -23.02
CA PHE A 234 5.07 25.99 -23.81
C PHE A 234 5.02 27.46 -24.24
N LEU A 235 5.90 27.86 -25.17
CA LEU A 235 6.04 29.24 -25.62
C LEU A 235 4.73 29.91 -26.01
N SER A 236 3.86 29.23 -26.77
CA SER A 236 2.56 29.78 -27.17
C SER A 236 1.65 30.10 -25.99
N LEU A 237 1.71 29.30 -24.93
CA LEU A 237 0.96 29.56 -23.70
C LEU A 237 1.61 30.68 -22.87
N VAL A 238 2.94 30.73 -22.79
CA VAL A 238 3.65 31.85 -22.14
C VAL A 238 3.28 33.18 -22.83
N GLN A 239 3.23 33.20 -24.16
CA GLN A 239 2.80 34.35 -24.95
C GLN A 239 1.35 34.74 -24.64
N SER A 240 0.42 33.77 -24.66
CA SER A 240 -0.99 34.04 -24.35
C SER A 240 -1.20 34.55 -22.92
N LEU A 241 -0.48 33.99 -21.94
CA LEU A 241 -0.55 34.45 -20.55
C LEU A 241 0.05 35.86 -20.38
N HIS A 242 1.10 36.19 -21.13
CA HIS A 242 1.65 37.54 -21.17
C HIS A 242 0.63 38.55 -21.73
N GLU A 243 -0.04 38.22 -22.84
CA GLU A 243 -1.11 39.05 -23.43
C GLU A 243 -2.30 39.24 -22.48
N ARG A 244 -2.60 38.23 -21.65
CA ARG A 244 -3.63 38.29 -20.60
C ARG A 244 -3.17 39.01 -19.32
N HIS A 245 -1.96 39.57 -19.30
CA HIS A 245 -1.36 40.27 -18.16
C HIS A 245 -1.26 39.44 -16.87
N PHE A 246 -1.03 38.12 -16.99
CA PHE A 246 -0.70 37.30 -15.81
C PHE A 246 0.59 37.80 -15.17
N GLU A 247 0.74 37.62 -13.86
CA GLU A 247 1.99 37.88 -13.15
C GLU A 247 3.03 36.78 -13.47
N CYS A 248 4.31 37.10 -13.32
CA CYS A 248 5.38 36.11 -13.27
C CYS A 248 6.48 36.58 -12.34
N SER A 249 7.38 35.67 -11.99
CA SER A 249 8.55 35.98 -11.17
C SER A 249 9.84 35.63 -11.90
N THR A 250 10.98 35.82 -11.23
CA THR A 250 12.27 35.33 -11.73
C THR A 250 12.27 33.81 -11.95
N TYR A 251 11.39 33.06 -11.26
CA TYR A 251 11.27 31.61 -11.44
C TYR A 251 10.83 31.22 -12.85
N ALA A 252 10.09 32.05 -13.59
CA ALA A 252 9.75 31.75 -14.98
C ALA A 252 10.99 31.56 -15.85
N MET A 253 11.95 32.49 -15.77
CA MET A 253 13.18 32.41 -16.55
C MET A 253 14.15 31.39 -15.96
N ASP A 254 14.23 31.28 -14.64
CA ASP A 254 15.10 30.29 -13.97
C ASP A 254 14.68 28.85 -14.32
N ASN A 255 13.38 28.54 -14.26
CA ASN A 255 12.85 27.22 -14.61
C ASN A 255 12.97 26.93 -16.11
N ALA A 256 12.65 27.91 -16.97
CA ALA A 256 12.82 27.75 -18.42
C ALA A 256 14.29 27.50 -18.79
N ALA A 257 15.22 28.15 -18.09
CA ALA A 257 16.65 27.97 -18.30
C ALA A 257 17.13 26.59 -17.83
N ALA A 258 16.69 26.14 -16.64
CA ALA A 258 17.00 24.81 -16.12
C ALA A 258 16.51 23.70 -17.06
N SER A 259 15.33 23.86 -17.66
CA SER A 259 14.73 22.90 -18.59
C SER A 259 15.21 23.04 -20.05
N GLY A 260 16.08 24.02 -20.37
CA GLY A 260 16.64 24.16 -21.71
C GLY A 260 15.74 24.87 -22.74
N HIS A 261 14.69 25.55 -22.30
CA HIS A 261 13.71 26.18 -23.19
C HIS A 261 14.15 27.56 -23.67
N LEU A 262 15.17 27.60 -24.54
CA LEU A 262 15.79 28.84 -25.02
C LEU A 262 14.79 29.85 -25.60
N GLU A 263 13.81 29.41 -26.38
CA GLU A 263 12.84 30.34 -26.98
C GLU A 263 11.94 31.01 -25.93
N VAL A 264 11.61 30.31 -24.84
CA VAL A 264 10.92 30.90 -23.69
C VAL A 264 11.82 31.89 -22.97
N VAL A 265 13.10 31.53 -22.73
CA VAL A 265 14.08 32.43 -22.11
C VAL A 265 14.25 33.71 -22.93
N ARG A 266 14.35 33.61 -24.26
CA ARG A 266 14.41 34.77 -25.17
C ARG A 266 13.15 35.62 -25.09
N PHE A 267 11.98 34.99 -25.11
CA PHE A 267 10.71 35.71 -25.02
C PHE A 267 10.60 36.49 -23.72
N LEU A 268 10.83 35.83 -22.58
CA LEU A 268 10.81 36.44 -21.25
C LEU A 268 11.86 37.56 -21.14
N GLN A 269 13.06 37.38 -21.69
CA GLN A 269 14.11 38.39 -21.68
C GLN A 269 13.68 39.70 -22.35
N VAL A 270 12.92 39.62 -23.44
CA VAL A 270 12.54 40.79 -24.26
C VAL A 270 11.26 41.44 -23.76
N HIS A 271 10.29 40.64 -23.29
CA HIS A 271 8.92 41.11 -23.01
C HIS A 271 8.61 41.26 -21.51
N ARG A 272 9.53 40.83 -20.63
CA ARG A 272 9.36 40.87 -19.16
C ARG A 272 10.53 41.56 -18.49
N THR A 273 10.26 42.17 -17.34
CA THR A 273 11.23 43.00 -16.59
C THR A 273 11.80 42.31 -15.35
N GLU A 274 11.17 41.21 -14.92
CA GLU A 274 11.49 40.43 -13.74
C GLU A 274 12.90 39.82 -13.83
N GLY A 275 13.29 39.39 -15.03
CA GLY A 275 14.61 38.82 -15.31
C GLY A 275 14.83 37.42 -14.72
N CYS A 276 16.09 37.08 -14.46
CA CYS A 276 16.51 35.81 -13.88
C CYS A 276 17.42 36.03 -12.67
N THR A 277 17.61 34.99 -11.88
CA THR A 277 18.64 34.95 -10.84
C THR A 277 19.88 34.18 -11.32
N ALA A 278 20.93 34.13 -10.49
CA ALA A 278 22.08 33.25 -10.75
C ALA A 278 21.67 31.76 -10.88
N SER A 279 20.50 31.38 -10.36
CA SER A 279 19.96 30.03 -10.46
C SER A 279 19.66 29.63 -11.91
N ALA A 280 19.27 30.56 -12.79
CA ALA A 280 19.06 30.27 -14.22
C ALA A 280 20.33 29.71 -14.86
N LEU A 281 21.45 30.43 -14.71
CA LEU A 281 22.72 30.05 -15.31
C LEU A 281 23.28 28.79 -14.65
N ASN A 282 23.29 28.73 -13.32
CA ASN A 282 23.80 27.57 -12.59
C ASN A 282 23.00 26.30 -12.93
N SER A 283 21.67 26.39 -12.96
CA SER A 283 20.82 25.24 -13.30
C SER A 283 20.97 24.86 -14.77
N ALA A 284 21.08 25.82 -15.69
CA ALA A 284 21.33 25.52 -17.11
C ALA A 284 22.66 24.78 -17.29
N ILE A 285 23.73 25.17 -16.57
CA ILE A 285 25.02 24.48 -16.58
C ILE A 285 24.89 23.06 -15.99
N CYS A 286 24.26 22.95 -14.81
CA CYS A 286 24.05 21.67 -14.13
C CYS A 286 23.16 20.69 -14.92
N HIS A 287 22.27 21.16 -15.80
CA HIS A 287 21.41 20.30 -16.60
C HIS A 287 21.89 20.17 -18.06
N GLY A 288 23.07 20.71 -18.40
CA GLY A 288 23.67 20.53 -19.73
C GLY A 288 23.04 21.37 -20.84
N GLN A 289 22.36 22.47 -20.49
CA GLN A 289 21.58 23.28 -21.43
C GLN A 289 22.47 24.29 -22.18
N LEU A 290 23.39 23.80 -23.01
CA LEU A 290 24.44 24.60 -23.66
C LEU A 290 23.91 25.86 -24.39
N ASP A 291 22.83 25.74 -25.14
CA ASP A 291 22.28 26.86 -25.90
C ASP A 291 21.72 27.98 -24.99
N VAL A 292 21.13 27.61 -23.86
CA VAL A 292 20.71 28.55 -22.82
C VAL A 292 21.92 29.17 -22.12
N VAL A 293 22.94 28.37 -21.77
CA VAL A 293 24.18 28.87 -21.15
C VAL A 293 24.87 29.92 -22.05
N ARG A 294 24.97 29.65 -23.35
CA ARG A 294 25.47 30.60 -24.35
C ARG A 294 24.67 31.89 -24.38
N PHE A 295 23.34 31.78 -24.35
CA PHE A 295 22.46 32.93 -24.37
C PHE A 295 22.59 33.79 -23.11
N LEU A 296 22.54 33.17 -21.93
CA LEU A 296 22.62 33.86 -20.65
C LEU A 296 23.99 34.57 -20.50
N LEU A 297 25.11 33.87 -20.71
CA LEU A 297 26.45 34.50 -20.57
C LEU A 297 26.70 35.67 -21.53
N LYS A 298 25.98 35.73 -22.65
CA LYS A 298 26.11 36.84 -23.62
C LYS A 298 25.27 38.06 -23.24
N HIS A 299 24.13 37.88 -22.57
CA HIS A 299 23.14 38.95 -22.36
C HIS A 299 22.92 39.32 -20.89
N ARG A 300 23.54 38.59 -19.97
CA ARG A 300 23.35 38.72 -18.52
C ARG A 300 24.69 38.91 -17.80
N THR A 301 24.65 39.61 -16.68
CA THR A 301 25.82 39.96 -15.85
C THR A 301 25.90 39.13 -14.57
N GLU A 302 24.87 38.32 -14.33
CA GLU A 302 24.73 37.41 -13.21
C GLU A 302 25.91 36.43 -13.18
N VAL A 303 26.60 36.39 -12.04
CA VAL A 303 27.83 35.62 -11.89
C VAL A 303 27.49 34.14 -11.67
N ALA A 304 28.11 33.28 -12.47
CA ALA A 304 28.01 31.84 -12.29
C ALA A 304 28.63 31.39 -10.97
N SER A 305 28.18 30.26 -10.44
CA SER A 305 28.81 29.62 -9.29
C SER A 305 30.30 29.36 -9.55
N PRO A 306 31.19 29.52 -8.55
CA PRO A 306 32.59 29.14 -8.70
C PRO A 306 32.77 27.64 -9.00
N TYR A 307 31.75 26.81 -8.73
CA TYR A 307 31.75 25.36 -8.95
C TYR A 307 31.01 24.93 -10.23
N SER A 308 30.79 25.86 -11.17
CA SER A 308 29.98 25.61 -12.37
C SER A 308 30.62 24.56 -13.28
N LEU A 309 31.94 24.59 -13.43
CA LEU A 309 32.66 23.66 -14.29
C LEU A 309 32.68 22.26 -13.66
N GLU A 310 32.90 22.17 -12.35
CA GLU A 310 32.81 20.95 -11.55
C GLU A 310 31.43 20.30 -11.71
N SER A 311 30.36 21.09 -11.56
CA SER A 311 28.98 20.61 -11.68
C SER A 311 28.66 20.06 -13.07
N ALA A 312 29.14 20.73 -14.13
CA ALA A 312 28.99 20.25 -15.50
C ALA A 312 29.83 18.97 -15.74
N ALA A 313 31.02 18.90 -15.14
CA ALA A 313 31.93 17.77 -15.29
C ALA A 313 31.41 16.51 -14.59
N GLY A 314 31.00 16.63 -13.32
CA GLY A 314 30.41 15.54 -12.53
C GLY A 314 29.06 15.03 -13.05
N ARG A 315 28.40 15.79 -13.93
CA ARG A 315 27.16 15.37 -14.63
C ARG A 315 27.37 14.97 -16.08
N GLY A 316 28.60 15.04 -16.58
CA GLY A 316 28.97 14.51 -17.90
C GLY A 316 28.64 15.42 -19.07
N HIS A 317 28.34 16.70 -18.84
CA HIS A 317 27.97 17.66 -19.88
C HIS A 317 29.22 18.19 -20.60
N LEU A 318 29.87 17.34 -21.40
CA LEU A 318 31.13 17.63 -22.09
C LEU A 318 31.07 18.89 -22.95
N ASP A 319 29.97 19.11 -23.66
CA ASP A 319 29.75 20.26 -24.54
C ASP A 319 29.70 21.58 -23.75
N VAL A 320 29.06 21.59 -22.58
CA VAL A 320 29.09 22.71 -21.63
C VAL A 320 30.50 22.90 -21.06
N VAL A 321 31.19 21.83 -20.64
CA VAL A 321 32.57 21.90 -20.14
C VAL A 321 33.51 22.50 -21.18
N GLN A 322 33.43 22.06 -22.44
CA GLN A 322 34.20 22.60 -23.57
C GLN A 322 33.92 24.09 -23.80
N TYR A 323 32.65 24.47 -23.76
CA TYR A 323 32.25 25.86 -23.94
C TYR A 323 32.74 26.75 -22.79
N LEU A 324 32.51 26.36 -21.53
CA LEU A 324 32.99 27.11 -20.37
C LEU A 324 34.53 27.21 -20.34
N HIS A 325 35.23 26.14 -20.72
CA HIS A 325 36.68 26.15 -20.91
C HIS A 325 37.12 27.18 -21.95
N SER A 326 36.43 27.27 -23.10
CA SER A 326 36.77 28.19 -24.19
C SER A 326 36.65 29.67 -23.80
N LEU A 327 35.85 30.00 -22.79
CA LEU A 327 35.70 31.37 -22.28
C LEU A 327 36.89 31.81 -21.41
N GLY A 328 37.66 30.87 -20.86
CA GLY A 328 38.88 31.14 -20.08
C GLY A 328 38.68 31.81 -18.71
N THR A 329 37.44 32.19 -18.36
CA THR A 329 37.11 32.92 -17.13
C THR A 329 36.64 32.04 -15.98
N PHE A 330 36.27 30.79 -16.26
CA PHE A 330 35.76 29.85 -15.26
C PHE A 330 36.91 29.13 -14.57
N ALA A 331 36.96 29.27 -13.24
CA ALA A 331 37.87 28.51 -12.41
C ALA A 331 37.57 27.00 -12.54
N CYS A 332 38.61 26.21 -12.39
CA CYS A 332 38.53 24.75 -12.34
C CYS A 332 39.37 24.30 -11.15
N THR A 333 38.84 23.42 -10.33
CA THR A 333 39.60 22.75 -9.29
C THR A 333 39.84 21.28 -9.66
N ALA A 334 40.66 20.57 -8.89
CA ALA A 334 40.82 19.12 -9.02
C ALA A 334 39.49 18.36 -8.84
N LEU A 335 38.49 18.95 -8.19
CA LEU A 335 37.17 18.34 -8.01
C LEU A 335 36.48 18.08 -9.35
N ALA A 336 36.72 18.90 -10.38
CA ALA A 336 36.06 18.69 -11.67
C ALA A 336 36.41 17.34 -12.32
N ILE A 337 37.68 16.93 -12.22
CA ILE A 337 38.11 15.63 -12.73
C ILE A 337 37.77 14.49 -11.75
N GLU A 338 37.82 14.74 -10.44
CA GLU A 338 37.44 13.75 -9.42
C GLU A 338 35.95 13.40 -9.52
N ASP A 339 35.06 14.39 -9.58
CA ASP A 339 33.61 14.20 -9.71
C ASP A 339 33.26 13.54 -11.06
N ALA A 340 33.90 13.96 -12.16
CA ALA A 340 33.71 13.34 -13.47
C ALA A 340 34.18 11.87 -13.48
N ALA A 341 35.27 11.56 -12.75
CA ALA A 341 35.78 10.20 -12.64
C ALA A 341 34.86 9.32 -11.78
N GLU A 342 34.41 9.81 -10.63
CA GLU A 342 33.45 9.13 -9.75
C GLU A 342 32.13 8.85 -10.49
N ALA A 343 31.60 9.84 -11.21
CA ALA A 343 30.38 9.65 -12.00
C ALA A 343 30.58 8.80 -13.28
N GLY A 344 31.82 8.51 -13.68
CA GLY A 344 32.14 7.64 -14.82
C GLY A 344 32.15 8.32 -16.19
N HIS A 345 32.28 9.65 -16.24
CA HIS A 345 32.23 10.45 -17.46
C HIS A 345 33.59 10.49 -18.18
N LEU A 346 33.98 9.37 -18.80
CA LEU A 346 35.28 9.18 -19.45
C LEU A 346 35.67 10.30 -20.44
N GLU A 347 34.75 10.75 -21.29
CA GLU A 347 35.08 11.78 -22.30
C GLU A 347 35.32 13.16 -21.66
N VAL A 348 34.66 13.47 -20.54
CA VAL A 348 34.96 14.67 -19.75
C VAL A 348 36.35 14.53 -19.10
N VAL A 349 36.66 13.38 -18.51
CA VAL A 349 37.99 13.11 -17.92
C VAL A 349 39.10 13.27 -18.95
N LYS A 350 38.94 12.71 -20.16
CA LYS A 350 39.88 12.89 -21.28
C LYS A 350 40.06 14.35 -21.65
N PHE A 351 38.96 15.09 -21.77
CA PHE A 351 38.99 16.50 -22.13
C PHE A 351 39.72 17.33 -21.07
N LEU A 352 39.38 17.14 -19.79
CA LEU A 352 40.00 17.85 -18.67
C LEU A 352 41.50 17.54 -18.62
N LEU A 353 41.93 16.28 -18.69
CA LEU A 353 43.36 15.93 -18.68
C LEU A 353 44.17 16.51 -19.85
N ALA A 354 43.53 16.73 -21.01
CA ALA A 354 44.20 17.28 -22.17
C ALA A 354 44.30 18.82 -22.17
N HIS A 355 43.41 19.52 -21.47
CA HIS A 355 43.27 20.99 -21.59
C HIS A 355 43.36 21.74 -20.25
N ARG A 356 43.39 21.04 -19.12
CA ARG A 356 43.40 21.58 -17.76
C ARG A 356 44.57 20.97 -16.98
N ASN A 357 45.27 21.81 -16.23
CA ASN A 357 46.51 21.47 -15.50
C ASN A 357 46.36 21.66 -13.97
N GLU A 358 45.14 21.86 -13.47
CA GLU A 358 44.82 22.28 -12.10
C GLU A 358 45.10 21.22 -11.00
N GLY A 359 46.09 20.35 -11.21
CA GLY A 359 46.76 19.59 -10.16
C GLY A 359 45.83 18.61 -9.44
N CYS A 360 45.43 17.52 -10.11
CA CYS A 360 44.82 16.41 -9.41
C CYS A 360 45.89 15.51 -8.78
N ARG A 361 45.61 14.99 -7.59
CA ARG A 361 46.40 13.89 -7.03
C ARG A 361 46.09 12.63 -7.85
N ARG A 362 47.10 12.10 -8.54
CA ARG A 362 46.92 11.03 -9.55
C ARG A 362 46.31 9.75 -8.95
N ASP A 363 46.71 9.40 -7.74
CA ASP A 363 46.11 8.32 -6.94
C ASP A 363 44.64 8.57 -6.60
N ARG A 364 44.30 9.80 -6.18
CA ARG A 364 42.94 10.17 -5.77
C ARG A 364 41.91 10.04 -6.89
N VAL A 365 42.25 10.45 -8.12
CA VAL A 365 41.31 10.37 -9.26
C VAL A 365 41.02 8.91 -9.65
N VAL A 366 42.01 8.02 -9.56
CA VAL A 366 41.81 6.58 -9.77
C VAL A 366 40.93 6.00 -8.67
N ALA A 367 41.20 6.33 -7.39
CA ALA A 367 40.37 5.91 -6.27
C ALA A 367 38.92 6.39 -6.43
N LYS A 368 38.71 7.64 -6.83
CA LYS A 368 37.39 8.22 -7.10
C LYS A 368 36.63 7.47 -8.21
N ALA A 369 37.32 7.12 -9.31
CA ALA A 369 36.72 6.31 -10.36
C ALA A 369 36.24 4.94 -9.83
N LEU A 370 37.00 4.32 -8.93
CA LEU A 370 36.66 3.02 -8.35
C LEU A 370 35.56 3.12 -7.30
N GLU A 371 35.60 4.14 -6.42
CA GLU A 371 34.51 4.48 -5.47
C GLU A 371 33.18 4.65 -6.22
N GLY A 372 33.21 5.27 -7.39
CA GLY A 372 32.05 5.42 -8.26
C GLY A 372 31.66 4.17 -9.07
N GLY A 373 32.40 3.07 -9.00
CA GLY A 373 32.13 1.85 -9.78
C GLY A 373 32.47 1.96 -11.27
N SER A 374 33.31 2.92 -11.67
CA SER A 374 33.59 3.30 -13.06
C SER A 374 34.89 2.65 -13.58
N LEU A 375 34.86 1.34 -13.85
CA LEU A 375 36.03 0.57 -14.29
C LEU A 375 36.74 1.19 -15.50
N ARG A 376 35.99 1.59 -16.52
CA ARG A 376 36.55 2.14 -17.78
C ARG A 376 37.38 3.40 -17.56
N VAL A 377 36.97 4.24 -16.61
CA VAL A 377 37.71 5.46 -16.25
C VAL A 377 38.99 5.09 -15.50
N ALA A 378 38.89 4.17 -14.53
CA ALA A 378 40.06 3.68 -13.80
C ALA A 378 41.10 3.06 -14.74
N GLU A 379 40.69 2.17 -15.65
CA GLU A 379 41.58 1.56 -16.65
C GLU A 379 42.24 2.59 -17.56
N TYR A 380 41.49 3.58 -18.03
CA TYR A 380 42.05 4.67 -18.82
C TYR A 380 43.10 5.46 -18.04
N LEU A 381 42.82 5.85 -16.80
CA LEU A 381 43.77 6.57 -15.95
C LEU A 381 45.03 5.74 -15.67
N MET A 382 44.87 4.46 -15.37
CA MET A 382 46.00 3.54 -15.19
C MET A 382 46.83 3.40 -16.46
N SER A 383 46.21 3.41 -17.65
CA SER A 383 46.92 3.38 -18.94
C SER A 383 47.81 4.61 -19.16
N LEU A 384 47.48 5.74 -18.52
CA LEU A 384 48.30 6.96 -18.49
C LEU A 384 49.39 6.94 -17.40
N GLY A 385 49.54 5.82 -16.67
CA GLY A 385 50.50 5.65 -15.58
C GLY A 385 50.07 6.28 -14.25
N TYR A 386 48.77 6.47 -14.03
CA TYR A 386 48.26 6.92 -12.72
C TYR A 386 48.31 5.73 -11.74
N PRO A 387 48.83 5.93 -10.51
CA PRO A 387 48.96 4.85 -9.55
C PRO A 387 47.59 4.44 -9.00
N LEU A 388 47.38 3.13 -8.84
CA LEU A 388 46.25 2.58 -8.12
C LEU A 388 46.62 2.48 -6.64
N VAL A 389 45.93 3.23 -5.79
CA VAL A 389 46.00 3.09 -4.33
C VAL A 389 44.66 2.56 -3.88
N THR A 390 44.65 1.32 -3.40
CA THR A 390 43.43 0.62 -3.02
C THR A 390 43.07 0.84 -1.54
N SER A 391 44.06 1.07 -0.69
CA SER A 391 43.89 1.34 0.74
C SER A 391 43.16 2.67 0.96
N GLY A 392 41.85 2.61 1.20
CA GLY A 392 41.00 3.78 1.45
C GLY A 392 39.74 3.88 0.59
N ILE A 393 39.52 2.96 -0.35
CA ILE A 393 38.25 2.85 -1.06
C ILE A 393 37.23 2.20 -0.11
N LEU A 394 36.27 3.01 0.34
CA LEU A 394 35.23 2.58 1.27
C LEU A 394 33.87 3.01 0.71
N TRP A 395 32.91 2.10 0.78
CA TRP A 395 31.52 2.36 0.44
C TRP A 395 30.67 2.44 1.70
N SER A 396 29.69 3.34 1.71
CA SER A 396 28.67 3.36 2.76
C SER A 396 27.67 2.22 2.57
N GLU A 397 27.05 1.78 3.65
CA GLU A 397 25.94 0.82 3.59
C GLU A 397 24.78 1.32 2.72
N GLY A 398 24.21 0.43 1.91
CA GLY A 398 23.12 0.70 0.99
C GLY A 398 23.50 1.57 -0.21
N CYS A 399 24.76 1.54 -0.66
CA CYS A 399 25.17 2.38 -1.79
C CYS A 399 24.78 1.77 -3.14
N ASP A 400 24.18 2.58 -4.03
CA ASP A 400 23.74 2.12 -5.35
C ASP A 400 24.88 1.73 -6.30
N VAL A 401 26.14 1.92 -5.91
CA VAL A 401 27.31 1.58 -6.73
C VAL A 401 27.36 0.07 -7.04
N PHE A 402 26.96 -0.78 -6.09
CA PHE A 402 26.93 -2.24 -6.27
C PHE A 402 25.86 -2.70 -7.28
N ARG A 403 24.93 -1.83 -7.67
CA ARG A 403 23.97 -2.08 -8.76
C ARG A 403 24.62 -1.98 -10.14
N LYS A 404 25.76 -1.30 -10.27
CA LYS A 404 26.43 -1.12 -11.57
C LYS A 404 27.01 -2.45 -12.08
N PRO A 405 26.86 -2.77 -13.38
CA PRO A 405 27.39 -4.01 -13.95
C PRO A 405 28.92 -4.09 -13.90
N ASP A 406 29.59 -2.94 -14.00
CA ASP A 406 31.05 -2.83 -13.99
C ASP A 406 31.67 -3.18 -12.63
N MET A 407 30.86 -3.30 -11.57
CA MET A 407 31.34 -3.57 -10.21
C MET A 407 32.09 -4.90 -10.10
N VAL A 408 31.75 -5.90 -10.91
CA VAL A 408 32.51 -7.16 -11.00
C VAL A 408 33.95 -6.91 -11.40
N GLY A 409 34.16 -6.04 -12.39
CA GLY A 409 35.50 -5.69 -12.86
C GLY A 409 36.24 -4.81 -11.85
N VAL A 410 35.53 -3.90 -11.16
CA VAL A 410 36.10 -3.07 -10.09
C VAL A 410 36.62 -3.95 -8.94
N LEU A 411 35.79 -4.84 -8.38
CA LEU A 411 36.22 -5.74 -7.30
C LEU A 411 37.34 -6.68 -7.74
N ARG A 412 37.26 -7.20 -8.98
CA ARG A 412 38.35 -8.01 -9.55
C ARG A 412 39.67 -7.24 -9.57
N LEU A 413 39.63 -5.97 -9.97
CA LEU A 413 40.81 -5.11 -10.02
C LEU A 413 41.38 -4.87 -8.61
N LEU A 414 40.52 -4.59 -7.62
CA LEU A 414 40.93 -4.37 -6.23
C LEU A 414 41.60 -5.61 -5.62
N VAL A 415 40.95 -6.77 -5.74
CA VAL A 415 41.48 -8.04 -5.22
C VAL A 415 42.79 -8.42 -5.92
N ALA A 416 42.89 -8.19 -7.24
CA ALA A 416 44.13 -8.43 -7.98
C ALA A 416 45.31 -7.55 -7.50
N HIS A 417 45.03 -6.42 -6.86
CA HIS A 417 46.04 -5.51 -6.29
C HIS A 417 46.22 -5.67 -4.77
N GLY A 418 45.69 -6.76 -4.19
CA GLY A 418 45.97 -7.16 -2.81
C GLY A 418 44.96 -6.67 -1.78
N GLU A 419 43.82 -6.10 -2.19
CA GLU A 419 42.73 -5.86 -1.25
C GLU A 419 42.11 -7.18 -0.77
N PRO A 420 41.87 -7.33 0.55
CA PRO A 420 41.16 -8.48 1.08
C PRO A 420 39.70 -8.48 0.62
N TRP A 421 39.09 -9.66 0.61
CA TRP A 421 37.65 -9.77 0.46
C TRP A 421 36.96 -9.17 1.69
N ASP A 422 36.00 -8.29 1.44
CA ASP A 422 35.15 -7.69 2.47
C ASP A 422 33.83 -8.47 2.58
N GLU A 423 33.47 -8.87 3.80
CA GLU A 423 32.21 -9.56 4.12
C GLU A 423 30.99 -8.74 3.67
N PHE A 424 31.12 -7.41 3.64
CA PHE A 424 30.07 -6.49 3.27
C PHE A 424 29.70 -6.54 1.77
N TRP A 425 30.63 -6.92 0.89
CA TRP A 425 30.41 -6.85 -0.55
C TRP A 425 29.31 -7.80 -1.04
N LEU A 426 29.22 -8.99 -0.43
CA LEU A 426 28.18 -9.96 -0.81
C LEU A 426 26.80 -9.47 -0.36
N LEU A 427 26.71 -8.82 0.80
CA LEU A 427 25.47 -8.27 1.32
C LEU A 427 24.94 -7.16 0.41
N GLU A 428 25.80 -6.20 0.04
CA GLU A 428 25.45 -5.12 -0.88
C GLU A 428 25.10 -5.63 -2.28
N ALA A 429 25.77 -6.68 -2.76
CA ALA A 429 25.43 -7.32 -4.04
C ALA A 429 24.03 -7.95 -4.01
N CYS A 430 23.63 -8.56 -2.88
CA CYS A 430 22.28 -9.05 -2.65
C CYS A 430 21.26 -7.89 -2.59
N ASP A 431 21.59 -6.81 -1.87
CA ASP A 431 20.74 -5.61 -1.75
C ASP A 431 20.44 -4.96 -3.09
N CYS A 432 21.47 -4.81 -3.91
CA CYS A 432 21.37 -4.19 -5.22
C CYS A 432 20.79 -5.11 -6.31
N ASN A 433 20.47 -6.37 -5.96
CA ASN A 433 20.02 -7.41 -6.90
C ASN A 433 21.00 -7.62 -8.07
N ASN A 434 22.31 -7.63 -7.79
CA ASN A 434 23.35 -7.84 -8.79
C ASN A 434 23.81 -9.31 -8.82
N VAL A 435 23.14 -10.12 -9.64
CA VAL A 435 23.39 -11.58 -9.76
C VAL A 435 24.83 -11.89 -10.17
N ALA A 436 25.37 -11.16 -11.15
CA ALA A 436 26.72 -11.41 -11.65
C ALA A 436 27.78 -11.14 -10.57
N LEU A 437 27.55 -10.12 -9.74
CA LEU A 437 28.42 -9.78 -8.63
C LEU A 437 28.37 -10.82 -7.51
N VAL A 438 27.16 -11.29 -7.14
CA VAL A 438 27.00 -12.39 -6.19
C VAL A 438 27.73 -13.65 -6.66
N GLN A 439 27.54 -14.04 -7.92
CA GLN A 439 28.22 -15.21 -8.50
C GLN A 439 29.74 -15.06 -8.47
N PHE A 440 30.23 -13.87 -8.81
CA PHE A 440 31.66 -13.57 -8.78
C PHE A 440 32.24 -13.64 -7.37
N ILE A 441 31.62 -12.99 -6.39
CA ILE A 441 32.11 -12.97 -5.00
C ILE A 441 32.08 -14.39 -4.42
N HIS A 442 30.94 -15.10 -4.56
CA HIS A 442 30.79 -16.47 -4.08
C HIS A 442 31.84 -17.41 -4.68
N ALA A 443 32.08 -17.35 -5.99
CA ALA A 443 33.04 -18.24 -6.66
C ALA A 443 34.50 -18.04 -6.21
N ASN A 444 34.83 -16.90 -5.57
CA ASN A 444 36.19 -16.56 -5.17
C ASN A 444 36.39 -16.51 -3.64
N SER A 445 35.32 -16.51 -2.84
CA SER A 445 35.39 -16.53 -1.38
C SER A 445 34.12 -17.11 -0.73
N ASP A 446 34.11 -18.42 -0.47
CA ASP A 446 32.99 -19.09 0.21
C ASP A 446 32.79 -18.59 1.66
N ALA A 447 33.82 -18.02 2.28
CA ALA A 447 33.78 -17.49 3.65
C ALA A 447 32.85 -16.27 3.82
N MET A 448 32.41 -15.63 2.72
CA MET A 448 31.60 -14.41 2.75
C MET A 448 30.09 -14.68 2.75
N CYS A 449 29.69 -15.95 2.66
CA CYS A 449 28.28 -16.30 2.74
C CYS A 449 27.86 -16.33 4.21
N HIS A 450 27.03 -15.36 4.59
CA HIS A 450 26.39 -15.27 5.90
C HIS A 450 24.88 -15.54 5.79
N PRO A 451 24.24 -15.97 6.88
CA PRO A 451 22.79 -16.20 6.90
C PRO A 451 21.97 -14.96 6.48
N GLU A 452 22.50 -13.76 6.76
CA GLU A 452 21.87 -12.48 6.43
C GLU A 452 21.77 -12.20 4.93
N ASN A 453 22.69 -12.72 4.11
CA ASN A 453 22.67 -12.49 2.65
C ASN A 453 21.39 -13.07 2.01
N LEU A 454 20.97 -14.25 2.46
CA LEU A 454 19.74 -14.89 1.97
C LEU A 454 18.51 -14.12 2.44
N ALA A 455 18.46 -13.74 3.71
CA ALA A 455 17.35 -12.95 4.25
C ALA A 455 17.15 -11.67 3.45
N ARG A 456 18.25 -10.94 3.19
CA ARG A 456 18.21 -9.69 2.47
C ARG A 456 17.80 -9.86 1.00
N ALA A 457 18.30 -10.90 0.33
CA ALA A 457 17.89 -11.23 -1.03
C ALA A 457 16.37 -11.52 -1.12
N ILE A 458 15.79 -12.17 -0.11
CA ILE A 458 14.34 -12.43 -0.05
C ILE A 458 13.56 -11.12 0.16
N GLU A 459 14.01 -10.25 1.07
CA GLU A 459 13.34 -8.97 1.36
C GLU A 459 13.32 -8.03 0.15
N ASN A 460 14.38 -8.02 -0.66
CA ASN A 460 14.47 -7.22 -1.88
C ASN A 460 13.91 -7.93 -3.14
N GLU A 461 13.24 -9.08 -2.97
CA GLU A 461 12.65 -9.88 -4.05
C GLU A 461 13.65 -10.28 -5.16
N ALA A 462 14.93 -10.46 -4.79
CA ALA A 462 16.02 -10.83 -5.68
C ALA A 462 16.04 -12.34 -5.96
N TRP A 463 14.98 -12.87 -6.60
CA TRP A 463 14.73 -14.32 -6.69
C TRP A 463 15.85 -15.12 -7.38
N ALA A 464 16.49 -14.57 -8.40
CA ALA A 464 17.63 -15.24 -9.06
C ALA A 464 18.83 -15.42 -8.09
N ILE A 465 19.03 -14.45 -7.20
CA ILE A 465 20.03 -14.53 -6.13
C ILE A 465 19.59 -15.55 -5.09
N VAL A 466 18.31 -15.53 -4.67
CA VAL A 466 17.77 -16.51 -3.71
C VAL A 466 17.96 -17.95 -4.20
N ASP A 467 17.62 -18.23 -5.47
CA ASP A 467 17.81 -19.56 -6.06
C ASP A 467 19.28 -19.94 -6.16
N TYR A 468 20.15 -18.99 -6.53
CA TYR A 468 21.59 -19.22 -6.57
C TYR A 468 22.16 -19.54 -5.18
N LEU A 469 21.86 -18.73 -4.16
CA LEU A 469 22.34 -18.93 -2.79
C LEU A 469 21.82 -20.25 -2.19
N LEU A 470 20.55 -20.59 -2.42
CA LEU A 470 19.99 -21.86 -1.94
C LEU A 470 20.62 -23.09 -2.62
N ALA A 471 21.07 -22.96 -3.86
CA ALA A 471 21.69 -24.05 -4.60
C ALA A 471 23.19 -24.22 -4.29
N HIS A 472 23.90 -23.14 -3.94
CA HIS A 472 25.37 -23.14 -3.86
C HIS A 472 25.93 -22.88 -2.46
N CYS A 473 25.25 -22.11 -1.62
CA CYS A 473 25.74 -21.85 -0.26
C CYS A 473 25.34 -23.00 0.66
N THR A 474 26.23 -23.41 1.56
CA THR A 474 25.98 -24.43 2.61
C THR A 474 25.67 -23.84 3.98
N VAL A 475 25.60 -22.51 4.07
CA VAL A 475 25.41 -21.76 5.32
C VAL A 475 24.02 -22.04 5.89
N ASP A 476 23.93 -22.01 7.23
CA ASP A 476 22.66 -22.12 7.94
C ASP A 476 21.74 -20.97 7.57
N ILE A 477 20.45 -21.28 7.45
CA ILE A 477 19.40 -20.33 7.13
C ILE A 477 19.06 -19.57 8.41
N SER A 478 18.98 -18.24 8.33
CA SER A 478 18.54 -17.42 9.46
C SER A 478 17.03 -17.51 9.68
N ASP A 479 16.60 -17.32 10.93
CA ASP A 479 15.18 -17.15 11.29
C ASP A 479 14.55 -16.00 10.48
N GLU A 480 15.31 -14.92 10.23
CA GLU A 480 14.91 -13.78 9.43
C GLU A 480 14.59 -14.16 7.98
N SER A 481 15.33 -15.09 7.38
CA SER A 481 15.10 -15.57 6.00
C SER A 481 13.74 -16.26 5.88
N LEU A 482 13.42 -17.15 6.83
CA LEU A 482 12.12 -17.82 6.88
C LEU A 482 11.01 -16.80 7.13
N GLN A 483 11.19 -15.88 8.07
CA GLN A 483 10.21 -14.84 8.36
C GLN A 483 9.97 -13.92 7.14
N ALA A 484 11.02 -13.55 6.40
CA ALA A 484 10.91 -12.75 5.18
C ALA A 484 10.10 -13.50 4.09
N ALA A 485 10.38 -14.78 3.88
CA ALA A 485 9.63 -15.60 2.92
C ALA A 485 8.13 -15.71 3.29
N LEU A 486 7.83 -15.87 4.58
CA LEU A 486 6.46 -15.95 5.09
C LEU A 486 5.73 -14.59 4.98
N ARG A 487 6.41 -13.46 5.27
CA ARG A 487 5.90 -12.09 5.06
C ARG A 487 5.57 -11.83 3.58
N GLY A 488 6.35 -12.38 2.66
CA GLY A 488 6.09 -12.34 1.23
C GLY A 488 4.99 -13.31 0.75
N GLY A 489 4.45 -14.16 1.62
CA GLY A 489 3.43 -15.14 1.26
C GLY A 489 3.93 -16.31 0.39
N ARG A 490 5.24 -16.56 0.33
CA ARG A 490 5.85 -17.55 -0.57
C ARG A 490 5.96 -18.93 0.10
N VAL A 491 4.89 -19.72 0.03
CA VAL A 491 4.80 -21.06 0.64
C VAL A 491 5.87 -22.01 0.08
N ASP A 492 6.09 -22.02 -1.23
CA ASP A 492 7.08 -22.91 -1.87
C ASP A 492 8.49 -22.63 -1.37
N LEU A 493 8.84 -21.35 -1.19
CA LEU A 493 10.13 -20.94 -0.66
C LEU A 493 10.25 -21.32 0.81
N ALA A 494 9.23 -21.03 1.63
CA ALA A 494 9.22 -21.43 3.04
C ALA A 494 9.35 -22.95 3.20
N THR A 495 8.73 -23.73 2.31
CA THR A 495 8.85 -25.19 2.28
C THR A 495 10.29 -25.61 2.00
N ARG A 496 10.92 -25.06 0.96
CA ARG A 496 12.34 -25.31 0.64
C ARG A 496 13.28 -24.94 1.79
N LEU A 497 13.00 -23.83 2.49
CA LEU A 497 13.80 -23.40 3.65
C LEU A 497 13.67 -24.39 4.83
N LEU A 498 12.45 -24.84 5.13
CA LEU A 498 12.19 -25.81 6.21
C LEU A 498 12.67 -27.23 5.88
N GLU A 499 12.59 -27.65 4.62
CA GLU A 499 13.19 -28.91 4.15
C GLU A 499 14.71 -28.92 4.36
N ARG A 500 15.35 -27.77 4.12
CA ARG A 500 16.78 -27.60 4.32
C ARG A 500 17.16 -27.47 5.81
N GLN A 501 16.37 -26.78 6.62
CA GLN A 501 16.62 -26.60 8.05
C GLN A 501 15.32 -26.73 8.89
N PRO A 502 14.96 -27.96 9.31
CA PRO A 502 13.72 -28.22 10.04
C PRO A 502 13.63 -27.53 11.41
N GLU A 503 14.77 -27.16 12.00
CA GLU A 503 14.84 -26.55 13.33
C GLU A 503 14.18 -25.16 13.39
N LEU A 504 14.15 -24.44 12.26
CA LEU A 504 13.49 -23.13 12.15
C LEU A 504 11.98 -23.22 12.44
N GLY A 505 11.38 -24.38 12.17
CA GLY A 505 9.98 -24.66 12.47
C GLY A 505 9.65 -24.69 13.98
N ARG A 506 10.64 -24.68 14.87
CA ARG A 506 10.42 -24.61 16.32
C ARG A 506 10.07 -23.20 16.81
N ASN A 507 10.22 -22.17 15.97
CA ASN A 507 9.88 -20.81 16.34
C ASN A 507 8.35 -20.65 16.42
N GLY A 508 7.82 -20.57 17.65
CA GLY A 508 6.39 -20.43 17.92
C GLY A 508 5.74 -19.16 17.37
N SER A 509 6.54 -18.16 16.99
CA SER A 509 6.04 -16.88 16.46
C SER A 509 5.66 -16.93 14.97
N LEU A 510 6.04 -17.98 14.23
CA LEU A 510 5.81 -18.07 12.78
C LEU A 510 4.31 -18.04 12.42
N LEU A 511 3.49 -18.82 13.13
CA LEU A 511 2.04 -18.86 12.92
C LEU A 511 1.39 -17.50 13.24
N LEU A 512 1.86 -16.83 14.31
CA LEU A 512 1.39 -15.50 14.70
C LEU A 512 1.76 -14.43 13.66
N ASN A 513 2.95 -14.53 13.06
CA ASN A 513 3.39 -13.61 12.01
C ASN A 513 2.59 -13.81 10.72
N ALA A 514 2.36 -15.07 10.30
CA ALA A 514 1.50 -15.39 9.16
C ALA A 514 0.06 -14.90 9.38
N LEU A 515 -0.44 -15.01 10.61
CA LEU A 515 -1.74 -14.50 11.03
C LEU A 515 -1.80 -12.98 10.90
N LYS A 516 -0.84 -12.24 11.47
CA LYS A 516 -0.76 -10.76 11.37
C LYS A 516 -0.69 -10.29 9.92
N GLY A 517 0.02 -11.01 9.05
CA GLY A 517 0.12 -10.74 7.60
C GLY A 517 -1.10 -11.18 6.78
N GLN A 518 -2.07 -11.90 7.38
CA GLN A 518 -3.25 -12.47 6.70
C GLN A 518 -2.90 -13.42 5.53
N HIS A 519 -1.77 -14.12 5.62
CA HIS A 519 -1.35 -15.07 4.58
C HIS A 519 -2.00 -16.44 4.79
N VAL A 520 -3.22 -16.63 4.28
CA VAL A 520 -4.02 -17.85 4.51
C VAL A 520 -3.32 -19.14 4.08
N GLU A 521 -2.65 -19.14 2.92
CA GLU A 521 -1.95 -20.33 2.41
C GLU A 521 -0.73 -20.69 3.25
N VAL A 522 0.00 -19.69 3.73
CA VAL A 522 1.10 -19.89 4.69
C VAL A 522 0.57 -20.49 6.00
N MET A 523 -0.55 -19.97 6.51
CA MET A 523 -1.18 -20.54 7.71
C MET A 523 -1.58 -22.00 7.51
N ARG A 524 -2.16 -22.36 6.35
CA ARG A 524 -2.53 -23.76 6.04
C ARG A 524 -1.31 -24.67 6.09
N TYR A 525 -0.21 -24.24 5.47
CA TYR A 525 1.04 -24.99 5.46
C TYR A 525 1.60 -25.17 6.88
N LEU A 526 1.71 -24.09 7.67
CA LEU A 526 2.24 -24.15 9.04
C LEU A 526 1.39 -25.05 9.94
N LEU A 527 0.07 -24.97 9.84
CA LEU A 527 -0.86 -25.81 10.61
C LEU A 527 -0.75 -27.28 10.21
N ALA A 528 -0.67 -27.58 8.92
CA ALA A 528 -0.48 -28.95 8.43
C ALA A 528 0.86 -29.55 8.87
N ALA A 529 1.90 -28.71 8.97
CA ALA A 529 3.22 -29.08 9.48
C ALA A 529 3.29 -29.17 11.02
N GLY A 530 2.23 -28.80 11.76
CA GLY A 530 2.21 -28.79 13.22
C GLY A 530 3.09 -27.69 13.84
N ILE A 531 3.35 -26.60 13.11
CA ILE A 531 4.22 -25.50 13.53
C ILE A 531 3.39 -24.38 14.20
N GLY A 532 3.76 -24.03 15.43
CA GLY A 532 3.14 -22.94 16.21
C GLY A 532 2.05 -23.41 17.17
N ASN A 533 1.36 -22.44 17.81
CA ASN A 533 0.30 -22.70 18.77
C ASN A 533 -1.06 -22.15 18.28
N PRO A 534 -1.91 -22.99 17.67
CA PRO A 534 -3.19 -22.56 17.11
C PRO A 534 -4.15 -21.98 18.16
N ALA A 535 -4.14 -22.54 19.38
CA ALA A 535 -5.04 -22.13 20.45
C ALA A 535 -4.74 -20.71 20.95
N GLU A 536 -3.46 -20.39 21.14
CA GLU A 536 -3.01 -19.04 21.49
C GLU A 536 -3.31 -18.04 20.37
N CYS A 537 -3.01 -18.41 19.12
CA CYS A 537 -3.34 -17.59 17.95
C CYS A 537 -4.85 -17.31 17.85
N LEU A 538 -5.70 -18.31 18.10
CA LEU A 538 -7.15 -18.15 18.04
C LEU A 538 -7.66 -17.19 19.12
N VAL A 539 -7.15 -17.28 20.35
CA VAL A 539 -7.51 -16.37 21.46
C VAL A 539 -7.21 -14.90 21.11
N ASP A 540 -6.11 -14.66 20.41
CA ASP A 540 -5.72 -13.31 19.99
C ASP A 540 -6.67 -12.70 18.95
N VAL A 541 -7.18 -13.50 18.02
CA VAL A 541 -7.88 -12.97 16.83
C VAL A 541 -9.38 -13.23 16.78
N VAL A 542 -9.88 -14.23 17.50
CA VAL A 542 -11.29 -14.63 17.45
C VAL A 542 -12.20 -13.46 17.83
N GLY A 543 -13.28 -13.28 17.07
CA GLY A 543 -14.22 -12.16 17.25
C GLY A 543 -13.81 -10.85 16.57
N ARG A 544 -12.66 -10.79 15.87
CA ARG A 544 -12.26 -9.69 14.99
C ARG A 544 -12.67 -9.99 13.55
N ARG A 545 -13.23 -9.01 12.83
CA ARG A 545 -13.79 -9.25 11.46
C ARG A 545 -12.75 -9.70 10.43
N ASN A 546 -11.56 -9.12 10.47
CA ASN A 546 -10.49 -9.43 9.51
C ASN A 546 -9.87 -10.82 9.69
N TYR A 547 -10.22 -11.50 10.78
CA TYR A 547 -9.67 -12.80 11.12
C TYR A 547 -10.75 -13.88 11.12
N VAL A 548 -11.93 -13.65 10.55
CA VAL A 548 -12.98 -14.69 10.52
C VAL A 548 -12.49 -15.93 9.76
N THR A 549 -11.88 -15.75 8.59
CA THR A 549 -11.31 -16.85 7.79
C THR A 549 -10.18 -17.55 8.53
N ALA A 550 -9.25 -16.77 9.11
CA ALA A 550 -8.16 -17.29 9.92
C ALA A 550 -8.66 -18.06 11.17
N SER A 551 -9.68 -17.54 11.86
CA SER A 551 -10.27 -18.17 13.04
C SER A 551 -10.93 -19.49 12.69
N LYS A 552 -11.66 -19.54 11.55
CA LYS A 552 -12.23 -20.79 11.03
C LYS A 552 -11.15 -21.81 10.64
N LEU A 553 -10.01 -21.35 10.13
CA LEU A 553 -8.88 -22.20 9.78
C LEU A 553 -8.20 -22.79 11.02
N LEU A 554 -8.01 -21.98 12.07
CA LEU A 554 -7.35 -22.37 13.32
C LEU A 554 -8.20 -23.35 14.14
N LEU A 555 -9.53 -23.16 14.14
CA LEU A 555 -10.44 -23.85 15.05
C LEU A 555 -10.29 -25.39 15.09
N PRO A 556 -10.19 -26.11 13.96
CA PRO A 556 -10.02 -27.58 13.99
C PRO A 556 -8.71 -28.02 14.63
N TYR A 557 -7.65 -27.22 14.53
CA TYR A 557 -6.34 -27.51 15.11
C TYR A 557 -6.25 -27.18 16.61
N CYS A 558 -7.29 -26.55 17.17
CA CYS A 558 -7.40 -26.27 18.60
C CYS A 558 -8.14 -27.37 19.37
N MET A 559 -8.72 -28.37 18.68
CA MET A 559 -9.55 -29.40 19.30
C MET A 559 -8.78 -30.71 19.47
N ASP A 560 -8.81 -31.29 20.67
CA ASP A 560 -8.30 -32.63 20.95
C ASP A 560 -9.41 -33.67 20.69
N PRO A 561 -9.24 -34.63 19.75
CA PRO A 561 -10.27 -35.62 19.45
C PRO A 561 -10.58 -36.56 20.63
N THR A 562 -9.70 -36.66 21.63
CA THR A 562 -9.83 -37.56 22.78
C THR A 562 -10.48 -36.91 24.00
N ASN A 563 -10.57 -35.57 24.03
CA ASN A 563 -11.02 -34.81 25.20
C ASN A 563 -12.10 -33.76 24.87
N PRO A 564 -13.37 -34.18 24.64
CA PRO A 564 -14.46 -33.26 24.30
C PRO A 564 -14.78 -32.26 25.42
N LEU A 565 -14.54 -32.63 26.68
CA LEU A 565 -14.74 -31.74 27.82
C LEU A 565 -13.78 -30.55 27.77
N GLN A 566 -12.49 -30.81 27.57
CA GLN A 566 -11.48 -29.76 27.49
C GLN A 566 -11.71 -28.84 26.28
N ASN A 567 -12.16 -29.40 25.15
CA ASN A 567 -12.57 -28.63 23.97
C ASN A 567 -13.72 -27.66 24.28
N MET A 568 -14.76 -28.15 24.96
CA MET A 568 -15.89 -27.30 25.37
C MET A 568 -15.45 -26.20 26.33
N ILE A 569 -14.61 -26.51 27.32
CA ILE A 569 -14.06 -25.51 28.26
C ILE A 569 -13.29 -24.43 27.49
N PHE A 570 -12.44 -24.82 26.53
CA PHE A 570 -11.70 -23.87 25.69
C PHE A 570 -12.63 -22.97 24.86
N LEU A 571 -13.62 -23.56 24.16
CA LEU A 571 -14.58 -22.81 23.35
C LEU A 571 -15.41 -21.81 24.18
N LEU A 572 -15.84 -22.22 25.38
CA LEU A 572 -16.55 -21.33 26.28
C LEU A 572 -15.62 -20.22 26.81
N ARG A 573 -14.31 -20.49 26.99
CA ARG A 573 -13.33 -19.46 27.43
C ARG A 573 -13.14 -18.41 26.34
N VAL A 574 -13.13 -18.85 25.08
CA VAL A 574 -13.10 -17.97 23.91
C VAL A 574 -14.32 -17.04 23.85
N ILE A 575 -15.51 -17.52 24.24
CA ILE A 575 -16.71 -16.67 24.35
C ILE A 575 -16.56 -15.63 25.47
N ALA A 576 -15.91 -16.01 26.57
CA ALA A 576 -15.73 -15.18 27.75
C ALA A 576 -14.67 -14.07 27.60
N LEU A 577 -13.95 -14.01 26.47
CA LEU A 577 -12.89 -13.03 26.25
C LEU A 577 -13.43 -11.58 26.25
N PRO A 578 -12.80 -10.66 27.01
CA PRO A 578 -13.17 -9.25 26.99
C PRO A 578 -12.85 -8.60 25.64
N ASP A 579 -13.57 -7.53 25.30
CA ASP A 579 -13.36 -6.72 24.09
C ASP A 579 -13.47 -7.47 22.76
N ARG A 580 -14.27 -8.56 22.70
CA ARG A 580 -14.56 -9.32 21.47
C ARG A 580 -16.00 -9.13 21.00
N ARG A 581 -16.22 -9.16 19.67
CA ARG A 581 -17.57 -9.10 19.10
C ARG A 581 -18.24 -10.45 19.25
N ARG A 582 -19.04 -10.62 20.30
CA ARG A 582 -19.78 -11.86 20.60
C ARG A 582 -20.49 -12.49 19.40
N LYS A 583 -21.20 -11.69 18.58
CA LYS A 583 -21.86 -12.20 17.35
C LYS A 583 -20.87 -12.84 16.36
N THR A 584 -19.69 -12.24 16.19
CA THR A 584 -18.67 -12.73 15.25
C THR A 584 -17.97 -13.96 15.83
N THR A 585 -17.68 -13.97 17.13
CA THR A 585 -17.15 -15.13 17.85
C THR A 585 -18.09 -16.33 17.71
N LEU A 586 -19.39 -16.14 17.99
CA LEU A 586 -20.40 -17.19 17.89
C LEU A 586 -20.55 -17.72 16.46
N GLN A 587 -20.49 -16.86 15.44
CA GLN A 587 -20.50 -17.30 14.04
C GLN A 587 -19.36 -18.25 13.68
N VAL A 588 -18.21 -18.15 14.36
CA VAL A 588 -17.05 -19.02 14.12
C VAL A 588 -17.17 -20.32 14.90
N ILE A 589 -17.52 -20.25 16.19
CA ILE A 589 -17.40 -21.39 17.11
C ILE A 589 -18.68 -22.19 17.30
N ALA A 590 -19.86 -21.63 17.03
CA ALA A 590 -21.14 -22.31 17.33
C ALA A 590 -21.26 -23.70 16.68
N PRO A 591 -20.83 -23.93 15.42
CA PRO A 591 -20.85 -25.26 14.83
C PRO A 591 -20.01 -26.28 15.62
N GLU A 592 -18.80 -25.88 16.02
CA GLU A 592 -17.88 -26.75 16.77
C GLU A 592 -18.37 -26.97 18.21
N LEU A 593 -18.88 -25.93 18.86
CA LEU A 593 -19.46 -26.02 20.21
C LEU A 593 -20.64 -26.99 20.23
N THR A 594 -21.49 -26.96 19.21
CA THR A 594 -22.59 -27.92 19.02
C THR A 594 -22.09 -29.34 18.82
N TYR A 595 -21.06 -29.53 18.01
CA TYR A 595 -20.48 -30.85 17.76
C TYR A 595 -19.87 -31.45 19.04
N GLN A 596 -18.97 -30.73 19.70
CA GLN A 596 -18.31 -31.17 20.93
C GLN A 596 -19.32 -31.42 22.05
N GLY A 597 -20.35 -30.56 22.18
CA GLY A 597 -21.43 -30.75 23.15
C GLY A 597 -22.26 -32.01 22.92
N LYS A 598 -22.53 -32.39 21.67
CA LYS A 598 -23.21 -33.65 21.36
C LYS A 598 -22.37 -34.85 21.76
N VAL A 599 -21.08 -34.84 21.43
CA VAL A 599 -20.15 -35.91 21.83
C VAL A 599 -20.10 -36.03 23.35
N LEU A 600 -19.96 -34.91 24.07
CA LEU A 600 -19.92 -34.90 25.53
C LEU A 600 -21.25 -35.37 26.16
N SER A 601 -22.40 -35.01 25.58
CA SER A 601 -23.71 -35.40 26.12
C SER A 601 -23.96 -36.92 26.14
N LEU A 602 -23.23 -37.68 25.30
CA LEU A 602 -23.30 -39.14 25.29
C LEU A 602 -22.54 -39.79 26.47
N SER A 603 -21.55 -39.09 27.03
CA SER A 603 -20.69 -39.61 28.10
C SER A 603 -21.01 -39.04 29.49
N VAL A 604 -21.70 -37.89 29.56
CA VAL A 604 -21.96 -37.16 30.81
C VAL A 604 -23.32 -37.52 31.42
N GLN A 605 -23.33 -37.84 32.72
CA GLN A 605 -24.56 -37.90 33.52
C GLN A 605 -24.84 -36.55 34.18
N LEU A 606 -25.95 -35.91 33.80
CA LEU A 606 -26.43 -34.66 34.41
C LEU A 606 -27.49 -34.94 35.48
N ALA A 607 -27.59 -34.05 36.47
CA ALA A 607 -28.72 -34.06 37.41
C ALA A 607 -30.07 -33.92 36.65
N PRO A 608 -31.13 -34.65 37.04
CA PRO A 608 -32.39 -34.71 36.28
C PRO A 608 -33.03 -33.33 35.99
N SER A 609 -32.90 -32.40 36.94
CA SER A 609 -33.39 -31.02 36.80
C SER A 609 -32.66 -30.22 35.72
N VAL A 610 -31.35 -30.43 35.56
CA VAL A 610 -30.51 -29.76 34.55
C VAL A 610 -30.61 -30.46 33.20
N ALA A 611 -30.72 -31.79 33.18
CA ALA A 611 -30.86 -32.59 31.97
C ALA A 611 -32.10 -32.20 31.15
N LEU A 612 -33.24 -32.04 31.83
CA LEU A 612 -34.49 -31.61 31.18
C LEU A 612 -34.33 -30.22 30.56
N ARG A 613 -33.74 -29.27 31.31
CA ARG A 613 -33.56 -27.90 30.82
C ARG A 613 -32.54 -27.82 29.68
N ALA A 614 -31.42 -28.52 29.77
CA ALA A 614 -30.42 -28.61 28.70
C ALA A 614 -31.04 -29.11 27.39
N THR A 615 -31.92 -30.12 27.45
CA THR A 615 -32.64 -30.63 26.26
C THR A 615 -33.50 -29.54 25.62
N THR A 616 -34.27 -28.78 26.43
CA THR A 616 -35.10 -27.68 25.90
C THR A 616 -34.28 -26.53 25.29
N LEU A 617 -33.09 -26.24 25.84
CA LEU A 617 -32.20 -25.18 25.34
C LEU A 617 -31.59 -25.57 24.00
N PHE A 618 -31.24 -26.85 23.84
CA PHE A 618 -30.75 -27.38 22.58
C PHE A 618 -31.80 -27.29 21.47
N GLU A 619 -33.05 -27.65 21.77
CA GLU A 619 -34.18 -27.53 20.82
C GLU A 619 -34.52 -26.07 20.44
N ALA A 620 -34.21 -25.12 21.33
CA ALA A 620 -34.42 -23.69 21.13
C ALA A 620 -33.24 -22.99 20.41
N ASP A 621 -32.20 -23.73 20.00
CA ASP A 621 -30.96 -23.20 19.41
C ASP A 621 -30.19 -22.25 20.36
N GLU A 622 -30.40 -22.37 21.68
CA GLU A 622 -29.66 -21.65 22.73
C GLU A 622 -28.33 -22.37 23.04
N VAL A 623 -27.46 -22.49 22.02
CA VAL A 623 -26.25 -23.33 22.03
C VAL A 623 -25.29 -23.03 23.19
N VAL A 624 -25.14 -21.75 23.56
CA VAL A 624 -24.20 -21.33 24.62
C VAL A 624 -24.69 -21.77 26.00
N ASP A 625 -25.97 -21.53 26.31
CA ASP A 625 -26.56 -21.89 27.61
C ASP A 625 -26.69 -23.42 27.75
N TRP A 626 -26.98 -24.12 26.66
CA TRP A 626 -26.91 -25.58 26.60
C TRP A 626 -25.49 -26.11 26.90
N ALA A 627 -24.47 -25.54 26.26
CA ALA A 627 -23.08 -25.93 26.49
C ALA A 627 -22.62 -25.64 27.93
N LEU A 628 -23.02 -24.50 28.50
CA LEU A 628 -22.75 -24.16 29.90
C LEU A 628 -23.42 -25.15 30.86
N ALA A 629 -24.65 -25.59 30.57
CA ALA A 629 -25.35 -26.60 31.37
C ALA A 629 -24.61 -27.94 31.39
N LEU A 630 -24.10 -28.39 30.24
CA LEU A 630 -23.32 -29.64 30.11
C LEU A 630 -22.01 -29.58 30.91
N VAL A 631 -21.22 -28.51 30.73
CA VAL A 631 -19.91 -28.37 31.38
C VAL A 631 -20.06 -28.20 32.90
N VAL A 632 -20.92 -27.28 33.35
CA VAL A 632 -21.13 -27.05 34.80
C VAL A 632 -21.73 -28.29 35.47
N GLY A 633 -22.66 -28.97 34.81
CA GLY A 633 -23.29 -30.17 35.36
C GLY A 633 -22.34 -31.36 35.46
N HIS A 634 -21.46 -31.56 34.46
CA HIS A 634 -20.45 -32.62 34.49
C HIS A 634 -19.40 -32.38 35.59
N LEU A 635 -18.80 -31.19 35.60
CA LEU A 635 -17.76 -30.81 36.58
C LEU A 635 -18.28 -30.77 38.02
N TRP A 636 -19.59 -30.65 38.21
CA TRP A 636 -20.20 -30.80 39.53
C TRP A 636 -20.21 -32.26 40.00
N GLY A 637 -20.50 -33.19 39.09
CA GLY A 637 -20.65 -34.64 39.37
C GLY A 637 -19.34 -35.41 39.42
N THR A 638 -18.27 -34.93 38.77
CA THR A 638 -16.91 -35.47 38.88
C THR A 638 -16.11 -34.63 39.86
N ASP A 639 -15.57 -35.23 40.92
CA ASP A 639 -14.80 -34.52 41.98
C ASP A 639 -13.38 -34.08 41.54
N GLU A 640 -13.15 -33.94 40.24
CA GLU A 640 -11.86 -33.51 39.69
C GLU A 640 -11.72 -31.99 39.74
N THR A 641 -10.83 -31.53 40.63
CA THR A 641 -9.86 -30.40 40.52
C THR A 641 -10.26 -29.05 39.88
N VAL A 642 -11.54 -28.76 39.60
CA VAL A 642 -11.97 -27.44 39.10
C VAL A 642 -12.30 -26.50 40.26
N SER A 643 -11.71 -25.30 40.22
CA SER A 643 -11.91 -24.28 41.24
C SER A 643 -13.40 -23.87 41.31
N THR A 644 -13.93 -23.72 42.52
CA THR A 644 -15.31 -23.24 42.71
C THR A 644 -15.52 -21.83 42.13
N GLU A 645 -14.44 -21.07 41.94
CA GLU A 645 -14.43 -19.75 41.32
C GLU A 645 -14.74 -19.81 39.81
N ASP A 646 -14.16 -20.77 39.09
CA ASP A 646 -14.43 -20.95 37.65
C ASP A 646 -15.89 -21.35 37.41
N LEU A 647 -16.44 -22.27 38.21
CA LEU A 647 -17.85 -22.66 38.14
C LEU A 647 -18.78 -21.46 38.38
N THR A 648 -18.45 -20.57 39.31
CA THR A 648 -19.23 -19.33 39.51
C THR A 648 -19.14 -18.37 38.32
N LYS A 649 -17.97 -18.25 37.67
CA LYS A 649 -17.82 -17.45 36.44
C LYS A 649 -18.66 -18.00 35.29
N TRP A 650 -18.64 -19.32 35.08
CA TRP A 650 -19.46 -19.97 34.04
C TRP A 650 -20.96 -19.79 34.27
N THR A 651 -21.43 -19.99 35.51
CA THR A 651 -22.84 -19.78 35.84
C THR A 651 -23.29 -18.32 35.71
N ALA A 652 -22.38 -17.36 35.88
CA ALA A 652 -22.69 -15.95 35.65
C ALA A 652 -22.93 -15.62 34.17
N MET A 653 -22.29 -16.35 33.24
CA MET A 653 -22.44 -16.19 31.78
C MET A 653 -23.77 -16.70 31.22
N VAL A 654 -24.51 -17.50 31.99
CA VAL A 654 -25.82 -18.03 31.57
C VAL A 654 -26.83 -16.88 31.44
N GLU A 655 -27.49 -16.80 30.28
CA GLU A 655 -28.54 -15.80 30.01
C GLU A 655 -29.93 -16.30 30.41
N ASN A 656 -30.19 -17.59 30.22
CA ASN A 656 -31.43 -18.23 30.60
C ASN A 656 -31.62 -18.20 32.13
N THR A 657 -32.58 -17.38 32.59
CA THR A 657 -32.82 -17.09 34.01
C THR A 657 -33.13 -18.34 34.82
N GLU A 658 -33.89 -19.27 34.25
CA GLU A 658 -34.27 -20.53 34.90
C GLU A 658 -33.06 -21.46 35.06
N LEU A 659 -32.27 -21.67 34.00
CA LEU A 659 -31.04 -22.47 34.07
C LEU A 659 -30.05 -21.88 35.08
N LYS A 660 -29.87 -20.56 35.05
CA LYS A 660 -29.00 -19.85 36.00
C LYS A 660 -29.40 -20.11 37.45
N SER A 661 -30.71 -20.08 37.74
CA SER A 661 -31.22 -20.36 39.08
C SER A 661 -30.99 -21.81 39.53
N GLN A 662 -31.09 -22.76 38.59
CA GLN A 662 -30.89 -24.19 38.86
C GLN A 662 -29.43 -24.51 39.12
N LEU A 663 -28.51 -23.98 38.29
CA LEU A 663 -27.07 -24.14 38.48
C LEU A 663 -26.58 -23.46 39.76
N THR A 664 -27.10 -22.26 40.09
CA THR A 664 -26.76 -21.57 41.35
C THR A 664 -27.17 -22.38 42.58
N ARG A 665 -28.37 -23.02 42.55
CA ARG A 665 -28.83 -23.91 43.61
C ARG A 665 -27.97 -25.17 43.75
N LEU A 666 -27.54 -25.76 42.63
CA LEU A 666 -26.64 -26.92 42.63
C LEU A 666 -25.26 -26.59 43.20
N LEU A 667 -24.69 -25.43 42.86
CA LEU A 667 -23.42 -24.96 43.43
C LEU A 667 -23.53 -24.65 44.93
N ALA A 668 -24.65 -24.09 45.38
CA ALA A 668 -24.92 -23.85 46.80
C ALA A 668 -25.06 -25.15 47.60
N GLY A 669 -25.59 -26.21 46.99
CA GLY A 669 -25.69 -27.55 47.60
C GLY A 669 -24.32 -28.18 47.86
N LYS A 670 -23.37 -28.07 46.90
CA LYS A 670 -22.00 -28.61 47.06
C LYS A 670 -21.21 -27.88 48.16
N ARG A 671 -21.38 -26.56 48.30
CA ARG A 671 -20.76 -25.77 49.38
C ARG A 671 -21.23 -26.19 50.79
N LYS A 672 -22.49 -26.62 50.93
CA LYS A 672 -23.01 -27.14 52.21
C LYS A 672 -22.45 -28.53 52.54
N LEU A 673 -22.38 -29.42 51.55
CA LEU A 673 -21.79 -30.76 51.70
C LEU A 673 -20.30 -30.69 52.05
N SER A 674 -19.51 -29.82 51.39
CA SER A 674 -18.09 -29.63 51.71
C SER A 674 -17.83 -29.00 53.08
N SER A 675 -18.79 -28.25 53.64
CA SER A 675 -18.67 -27.65 54.98
C SER A 675 -19.11 -28.58 56.11
N GLU A 676 -19.92 -29.60 55.82
CA GLU A 676 -20.35 -30.62 56.80
C GLU A 676 -19.33 -31.75 56.95
N ASP A 677 -18.52 -32.05 55.92
CA ASP A 677 -17.42 -33.04 55.99
C ASP A 677 -16.11 -32.52 56.65
N GLN A 678 -16.04 -31.23 57.03
CA GLN A 678 -14.91 -30.64 57.78
C GLN A 678 -15.25 -30.32 59.25
N GLY A 679 -16.40 -30.78 59.75
CA GLY A 679 -16.89 -30.57 61.12
C GLY A 679 -16.51 -31.68 62.09
#